data_AF-R9KER8-F1
#
_entry.id   AF-R9KER8-F1
#
_cell.length_a   1.000
_cell.length_b   1.000
_cell.length_c   1.000
_cell.angle_alpha   90.00
_cell.angle_beta   90.00
_cell.angle_gamma   90.00
#
_symmetry.space_group_name_H-M   'P 1'
#
loop_
_entity.id
_entity.type
_entity.pdbx_description
1 polymer ?
#
loop_
_entity_poly.entity_id
_entity_poly.type
_entity_poly.pdbx_seq_one_letter_code
_entity_poly.pdbx_strand_id
1 'polypeptide(L)'
;MQKKLEELAAGICISDSSVLHLSAEKLEFEVVEGTVYKGEFTIGSTNNIPVNGIVYSSSPRMECLSPKFQGTLITQKFEFRSEGLTEGDCQNGSFHIVSSQGEYDLPFSVSVTRSYPGSSVGKIKSIFDFANLARNSMEEAARVFGQPEFVHIFKPQETEEQLIYQMLRRKPCTMGQVEEFLIAVRKKKRITFRIEEAQREFSKITEQNRQHITLRKEEWGFLAIEVTSDAGWMEPMKKTLTSNDFVGGHAQVEYLVFPDALHAGKNFGRLTLKTPFQALQVEICVDQGSRRGQSSYAVKKKQAELMKAYISLGLKKMVTGAWAKFSVKKLEELAAIEPDNLWYLLAKAQVFLVNKQQQEGEWALDAFPRHKVDKESPLYAYYLYLCGLREPEPVYVNKLTGKIRKIYHKNKENNLLLWILLFLDEELNYSKGRKLEVIARQIKGSGESSVLYLEAYRILAKEPFLLYQPDEFGRKILHWAAKRQAITRGIAEQVCRLAPEILEFHPIWYQILCECYEVFPEKEMLQALCSYCLKWNCYGENYWGWYHRGIREKLRIAGIYEAWMMSAGKKQLERIPKSVVMYFQYNCSLPYRPQAKLYRSIIRHKSSWKGNFHHFQKNMEEFALKQVKAGRIDEDIAAVYQEILKPDMMTEELSRHLAKILFTYKVTCKDAGALRLVVRQQPLKREKSYPLSNGVGFVSLYSSSYQILLEDSRGNRFLPKEGLEVFPMLDSEKFLEKGIACAKEKMPYLLKYFDRKKIWQTFEEKDLPYLQMVLESDTISDAYREELRPQMIAYYYYNYTGDALDEFLLSVSFEGMQKRARERIMELLVARRHYRRAYELLLSYGSEGISAPKLVHVICHRMEDMDAGEGPDEFLLGLCRGVFLRGKYNEHILNYMCQYFYGNMEEMAKLWHAAREFDLDTYGLEERCLVQFLYTEDFSQAIEQIFESYGENMGREAVVLSYLTWMSHQFLAKDAVVSDYVFQKIFRMHKGRQELNEVCRLGFLKWCASGRELSGQEVECADTLLSGYIQRGKYFAFYQALPGHFAGKYMYHDKVFLEYRTKRERKVTITYLPVGSADYVEMQMNEMYDGIYVKEFLIFYGEKIPYYIKEEKDGEWLVTESGQVQGQGLCTHAEGSRYDLLNDMMVSWQMEDEQTLLERLNTYGILDGMVKEDFTVL
;
A
#
# COMPACT_ATOMS: atom_id res chain seq x y z
N MET A 1 33.66 28.67 -32.50
CA MET A 1 33.65 28.21 -33.92
C MET A 1 34.08 29.32 -34.87
N GLN A 2 33.26 30.34 -35.16
CA GLN A 2 33.57 31.35 -36.19
C GLN A 2 34.94 32.04 -36.04
N LYS A 3 35.30 32.48 -34.82
CA LYS A 3 36.61 33.08 -34.54
C LYS A 3 37.80 32.18 -34.95
N LYS A 4 37.74 30.89 -34.63
CA LYS A 4 38.78 29.91 -34.96
C LYS A 4 38.90 29.73 -36.48
N LEU A 5 37.77 29.75 -37.17
CA LEU A 5 37.71 29.65 -38.62
C LEU A 5 38.30 30.91 -39.30
N GLU A 6 38.04 32.10 -38.77
CA GLU A 6 38.66 33.34 -39.23
C GLU A 6 40.18 33.36 -38.98
N GLU A 7 40.64 32.85 -37.83
CA GLU A 7 42.06 32.69 -37.51
C GLU A 7 42.76 31.72 -38.49
N LEU A 8 42.16 30.54 -38.73
CA LEU A 8 42.70 29.55 -39.66
C LEU A 8 42.70 30.08 -41.10
N ALA A 9 41.63 30.74 -41.56
CA ALA A 9 41.61 31.37 -42.89
C ALA A 9 42.72 32.43 -43.04
N ALA A 10 43.02 33.17 -41.97
CA ALA A 10 44.12 34.13 -41.92
C ALA A 10 45.53 33.49 -41.86
N GLY A 11 45.64 32.16 -41.75
CA GLY A 11 46.92 31.45 -41.65
C GLY A 11 47.45 31.31 -40.21
N ILE A 12 46.63 31.58 -39.20
CA ILE A 12 47.02 31.54 -37.78
C ILE A 12 46.62 30.17 -37.19
N CYS A 13 47.60 29.29 -37.00
CA CYS A 13 47.41 27.97 -36.39
C CYS A 13 47.93 27.98 -34.94
N ILE A 14 47.10 28.37 -33.97
CA ILE A 14 47.46 28.30 -32.55
C ILE A 14 46.93 26.99 -31.97
N SER A 15 47.82 26.12 -31.47
CA SER A 15 47.47 24.85 -30.82
C SER A 15 47.87 24.83 -29.35
N ASP A 16 47.11 25.51 -28.50
CA ASP A 16 47.18 25.31 -27.05
C ASP A 16 46.23 24.16 -26.68
N SER A 17 46.79 22.98 -26.44
CA SER A 17 46.01 21.80 -26.05
C SER A 17 45.82 21.72 -24.53
N SER A 18 44.57 21.55 -24.11
CA SER A 18 44.16 21.22 -22.75
C SER A 18 43.22 20.03 -22.80
N VAL A 19 43.36 19.09 -21.86
CA VAL A 19 42.39 18.00 -21.72
C VAL A 19 41.23 18.48 -20.86
N LEU A 20 39.99 18.22 -21.28
CA LEU A 20 38.82 18.47 -20.45
C LEU A 20 38.67 17.35 -19.40
N HIS A 21 38.42 17.76 -18.16
CA HIS A 21 38.10 16.88 -17.06
C HIS A 21 36.63 17.02 -16.70
N LEU A 22 35.87 15.93 -16.82
CA LEU A 22 34.45 15.88 -16.43
C LEU A 22 34.32 15.44 -14.97
N SER A 23 33.28 15.90 -14.26
CA SER A 23 33.04 15.49 -12.86
C SER A 23 32.79 13.99 -12.69
N ALA A 24 32.36 13.31 -13.76
CA ALA A 24 32.03 11.89 -13.76
C ALA A 24 32.32 11.31 -15.15
N GLU A 25 32.69 10.03 -15.20
CA GLU A 25 32.83 9.27 -16.46
C GLU A 25 31.47 8.81 -17.00
N LYS A 26 30.47 8.65 -16.12
CA LYS A 26 29.10 8.27 -16.47
C LYS A 26 28.13 8.83 -15.43
N LEU A 27 26.97 9.32 -15.89
CA LEU A 27 25.88 9.77 -15.02
C LEU A 27 24.90 8.63 -14.78
N GLU A 28 24.77 8.17 -13.54
CA GLU A 28 23.80 7.12 -13.15
C GLU A 28 22.86 7.66 -12.09
N PHE A 29 21.55 7.64 -12.37
CA PHE A 29 20.54 8.14 -11.43
C PHE A 29 19.18 7.45 -11.59
N GLU A 30 18.41 7.43 -10.50
CA GLU A 30 17.03 6.94 -10.47
C GLU A 30 16.03 8.10 -10.60
N VAL A 31 15.00 7.93 -11.43
CA VAL A 31 13.88 8.89 -11.55
C VAL A 31 12.55 8.24 -11.18
N VAL A 32 11.64 9.02 -10.59
CA VAL A 32 10.29 8.55 -10.24
C VAL A 32 9.37 8.66 -11.46
N GLU A 33 8.54 7.65 -11.72
CA GLU A 33 7.55 7.65 -12.80
C GLU A 33 6.78 8.99 -12.89
N GLY A 34 6.75 9.60 -14.08
CA GLY A 34 5.99 10.83 -14.34
C GLY A 34 6.55 12.09 -13.69
N THR A 35 7.81 12.07 -13.24
CA THR A 35 8.51 13.25 -12.70
C THR A 35 9.68 13.68 -13.57
N VAL A 36 10.08 14.94 -13.43
CA VAL A 36 11.29 15.50 -14.05
C VAL A 36 12.43 15.45 -13.04
N TYR A 37 13.51 14.75 -13.38
CA TYR A 37 14.74 14.77 -12.60
C TYR A 37 15.61 15.95 -13.03
N LYS A 38 16.18 16.69 -12.08
CA LYS A 38 17.14 17.77 -12.35
C LYS A 38 18.49 17.39 -11.80
N GLY A 39 19.53 17.48 -12.62
CA GLY A 39 20.89 17.16 -12.23
C GLY A 39 21.89 18.17 -12.79
N GLU A 40 23.14 18.02 -12.38
CA GLU A 40 24.25 18.81 -12.89
C GLU A 40 25.54 17.99 -12.98
N PHE A 41 26.41 18.38 -13.90
CA PHE A 41 27.78 17.88 -14.04
C PHE A 41 28.73 19.04 -14.31
N THR A 42 30.02 18.89 -14.02
CA THR A 42 31.00 19.95 -14.26
C THR A 42 32.00 19.59 -15.35
N ILE A 43 32.40 20.59 -16.11
CA ILE A 43 33.44 20.54 -17.14
C ILE A 43 34.58 21.45 -16.68
N GLY A 44 35.77 20.90 -16.44
CA GLY A 44 36.96 21.63 -16.01
C GLY A 44 38.10 21.56 -17.03
N SER A 45 38.86 22.64 -17.21
CA SER A 45 40.12 22.64 -17.95
C SER A 45 41.29 22.34 -17.03
N THR A 46 42.14 21.37 -17.43
CA THR A 46 43.35 20.98 -16.68
C THR A 46 44.40 22.09 -16.56
N ASN A 47 44.48 22.97 -17.56
CA ASN A 47 45.50 24.03 -17.63
C ASN A 47 44.97 25.43 -17.31
N ASN A 48 43.77 25.56 -16.72
CA ASN A 48 43.08 26.84 -16.47
C ASN A 48 42.91 27.72 -17.72
N ILE A 49 42.92 27.12 -18.91
CA ILE A 49 42.66 27.82 -20.16
C ILE A 49 41.13 27.91 -20.31
N PRO A 50 40.56 29.11 -20.56
CA PRO A 50 39.14 29.23 -20.81
C PRO A 50 38.73 28.39 -22.04
N VAL A 51 37.81 27.45 -21.85
CA VAL A 51 37.25 26.61 -22.91
C VAL A 51 35.83 27.06 -23.19
N ASN A 52 35.42 27.00 -24.46
CA ASN A 52 34.04 27.19 -24.87
C ASN A 52 33.55 26.02 -25.72
N GLY A 53 32.24 25.80 -25.74
CA GLY A 53 31.65 24.68 -26.45
C GLY A 53 30.13 24.64 -26.38
N ILE A 54 29.59 23.55 -26.93
CA ILE A 54 28.15 23.26 -26.97
C ILE A 54 27.93 21.81 -26.54
N VAL A 55 26.89 21.58 -25.75
CA VAL A 55 26.46 20.25 -25.30
C VAL A 55 25.17 19.87 -26.00
N TYR A 56 25.17 18.72 -26.68
CA TYR A 56 23.98 18.09 -27.27
C TYR A 56 23.60 16.85 -26.49
N SER A 57 22.33 16.48 -26.52
CA SER A 57 21.83 15.25 -25.90
C SER A 57 21.49 14.21 -26.96
N SER A 58 21.87 12.96 -26.73
CA SER A 58 21.51 11.84 -27.59
C SER A 58 20.05 11.38 -27.43
N SER A 59 19.29 11.92 -26.46
CA SER A 59 17.93 11.48 -26.16
C SER A 59 16.98 12.67 -26.07
N PRO A 60 15.79 12.60 -26.71
CA PRO A 60 14.78 13.66 -26.62
C PRO A 60 14.18 13.78 -25.20
N ARG A 61 14.44 12.81 -24.31
CA ARG A 61 14.02 12.86 -22.90
C ARG A 61 14.99 13.60 -22.01
N MET A 62 16.19 13.89 -22.51
CA MET A 62 17.27 14.50 -21.76
C MET A 62 17.57 15.87 -22.37
N GLU A 63 17.32 16.92 -21.60
CA GLU A 63 17.45 18.31 -22.03
C GLU A 63 18.57 19.00 -21.25
N CYS A 64 19.47 19.66 -21.98
CA CYS A 64 20.51 20.49 -21.39
C CYS A 64 20.00 21.94 -21.31
N LEU A 65 19.82 22.48 -20.10
CA LEU A 65 19.17 23.79 -19.90
C LEU A 65 20.00 24.97 -20.42
N SER A 66 21.31 24.79 -20.60
CA SER A 66 22.21 25.82 -21.11
C SER A 66 23.25 25.19 -22.02
N PRO A 67 22.89 24.85 -23.28
CA PRO A 67 23.76 24.05 -24.16
C PRO A 67 25.13 24.68 -24.41
N LYS A 68 25.19 26.02 -24.49
CA LYS A 68 26.43 26.76 -24.75
C LYS A 68 27.15 27.08 -23.45
N PHE A 69 28.45 26.86 -23.41
CA PHE A 69 29.27 27.17 -22.25
C PHE A 69 30.59 27.88 -22.59
N GLN A 70 31.11 28.63 -21.63
CA GLN A 70 32.43 29.26 -21.68
C GLN A 70 32.99 29.43 -20.26
N GLY A 71 34.23 29.03 -20.02
CA GLY A 71 34.91 29.20 -18.72
C GLY A 71 36.04 28.20 -18.49
N THR A 72 36.66 28.26 -17.31
CA THR A 72 37.69 27.28 -16.88
C THR A 72 37.10 26.13 -16.06
N LEU A 73 36.03 26.41 -15.30
CA LEU A 73 35.19 25.45 -14.60
C LEU A 73 33.72 25.83 -14.85
N ILE A 74 33.00 24.96 -15.55
CA ILE A 74 31.59 25.16 -15.92
C ILE A 74 30.74 24.13 -15.22
N THR A 75 29.60 24.55 -14.64
CA THR A 75 28.56 23.64 -14.15
C THR A 75 27.40 23.63 -15.13
N GLN A 76 27.16 22.47 -15.74
CA GLN A 76 26.09 22.25 -16.69
C GLN A 76 24.89 21.60 -16.01
N LYS A 77 23.70 22.20 -16.18
CA LYS A 77 22.44 21.68 -15.63
C LYS A 77 21.63 20.96 -16.70
N PHE A 78 20.99 19.87 -16.31
CA PHE A 78 20.15 19.07 -17.20
C PHE A 78 18.85 18.64 -16.52
N GLU A 79 17.85 18.35 -17.35
CA GLU A 79 16.56 17.81 -16.95
C GLU A 79 16.25 16.51 -17.71
N PHE A 80 15.78 15.49 -16.99
CA PHE A 80 15.32 14.24 -17.58
C PHE A 80 13.83 14.04 -17.36
N ARG A 81 13.09 13.82 -18.45
CA ARG A 81 11.63 13.65 -18.51
C ARG A 81 11.24 12.18 -18.54
N SER A 82 10.67 11.69 -17.43
CA SER A 82 10.29 10.27 -17.27
C SER A 82 8.83 9.95 -17.68
N GLU A 83 8.09 10.93 -18.19
CA GLU A 83 6.70 10.78 -18.60
C GLU A 83 6.52 9.63 -19.60
N GLY A 84 5.56 8.74 -19.34
CA GLY A 84 5.31 7.55 -20.15
C GLY A 84 6.15 6.32 -19.81
N LEU A 85 7.27 6.48 -19.11
CA LEU A 85 8.07 5.36 -18.62
C LEU A 85 7.47 4.74 -17.35
N THR A 86 7.77 3.46 -17.13
CA THR A 86 7.31 2.69 -15.96
C THR A 86 8.50 2.03 -15.27
N GLU A 87 8.32 1.65 -14.01
CA GLU A 87 9.33 0.95 -13.23
C GLU A 87 9.95 -0.24 -13.97
N GLY A 88 11.27 -0.31 -13.93
CA GLY A 88 12.07 -1.32 -14.64
C GLY A 88 12.56 -0.85 -16.00
N ASP A 89 12.01 0.24 -16.56
CA ASP A 89 12.56 0.86 -17.76
C ASP A 89 13.93 1.47 -17.46
N CYS A 90 14.88 1.23 -18.36
CA CYS A 90 16.20 1.84 -18.35
C CYS A 90 16.38 2.65 -19.63
N GLN A 91 16.81 3.89 -19.50
CA GLN A 91 17.12 4.77 -20.62
C GLN A 91 18.61 5.07 -20.63
N ASN A 92 19.25 4.81 -21.76
CA ASN A 92 20.67 5.04 -21.96
C ASN A 92 20.86 6.07 -23.07
N GLY A 93 21.88 6.90 -22.91
CA GLY A 93 22.28 7.89 -23.89
C GLY A 93 23.59 8.55 -23.49
N SER A 94 23.94 9.63 -24.16
CA SER A 94 25.14 10.41 -23.90
C SER A 94 24.87 11.90 -24.08
N PHE A 95 25.58 12.73 -23.34
CA PHE A 95 25.80 14.13 -23.72
C PHE A 95 27.01 14.21 -24.63
N HIS A 96 26.83 14.74 -25.84
CA HIS A 96 27.90 15.02 -26.79
C HIS A 96 28.43 16.44 -26.54
N ILE A 97 29.67 16.56 -26.10
CA ILE A 97 30.31 17.82 -25.73
C ILE A 97 31.27 18.21 -26.86
N VAL A 98 30.88 19.21 -27.65
CA VAL A 98 31.68 19.76 -28.75
C VAL A 98 32.37 21.02 -28.25
N SER A 99 33.68 20.95 -28.00
CA SER A 99 34.45 22.03 -27.39
C SER A 99 35.62 22.49 -28.26
N SER A 100 36.21 23.64 -27.93
CA SER A 100 37.45 24.11 -28.56
C SER A 100 38.69 23.27 -28.20
N GLN A 101 38.52 22.18 -27.46
CA GLN A 101 39.58 21.31 -26.93
C GLN A 101 39.24 19.82 -27.19
N GLY A 102 38.47 19.54 -28.24
CA GLY A 102 38.05 18.20 -28.67
C GLY A 102 36.55 17.90 -28.45
N GLU A 103 36.15 16.72 -28.92
CA GLU A 103 34.83 16.12 -28.68
C GLU A 103 34.90 15.10 -27.52
N TYR A 104 33.89 15.12 -26.65
CA TYR A 104 33.79 14.20 -25.52
C TYR A 104 32.36 13.70 -25.39
N ASP A 105 32.21 12.41 -25.07
CA ASP A 105 30.92 11.80 -24.78
C ASP A 105 30.80 11.50 -23.29
N LEU A 106 29.78 12.07 -22.65
CA LEU A 106 29.42 11.76 -21.26
C LEU A 106 28.19 10.84 -21.25
N PRO A 107 28.36 9.51 -21.14
CA PRO A 107 27.25 8.58 -21.10
C PRO A 107 26.39 8.78 -19.84
N PHE A 108 25.09 8.52 -19.97
CA PHE A 108 24.15 8.46 -18.86
C PHE A 108 23.30 7.19 -18.91
N SER A 109 22.90 6.72 -17.73
CA SER A 109 21.96 5.62 -17.55
C SER A 109 20.93 6.01 -16.49
N VAL A 110 19.66 6.01 -16.90
CA VAL A 110 18.53 6.39 -16.05
C VAL A 110 17.65 5.20 -15.83
N SER A 111 17.48 4.81 -14.56
CA SER A 111 16.54 3.75 -14.18
C SER A 111 15.27 4.35 -13.59
N VAL A 112 14.13 3.94 -14.13
CA VAL A 112 12.82 4.42 -13.68
C VAL A 112 12.32 3.58 -12.53
N THR A 113 11.85 4.24 -11.48
CA THR A 113 11.33 3.62 -10.25
C THR A 113 10.00 4.25 -9.86
N ARG A 114 9.19 3.54 -9.07
CA ARG A 114 8.01 4.14 -8.45
C ARG A 114 8.39 4.96 -7.23
N SER A 115 7.48 5.86 -6.85
CA SER A 115 7.59 6.55 -5.57
C SER A 115 7.36 5.54 -4.44
N TYR A 116 8.44 5.10 -3.82
CA TYR A 116 8.41 4.19 -2.69
C TYR A 116 8.59 4.96 -1.37
N PRO A 117 7.90 4.54 -0.30
CA PRO A 117 8.07 5.19 0.99
C PRO A 117 9.49 4.95 1.52
N GLY A 118 10.13 6.03 1.95
CA GLY A 118 11.44 6.01 2.59
C GLY A 118 11.37 5.58 4.06
N SER A 119 12.38 4.87 4.52
CA SER A 119 12.54 4.44 5.92
C SER A 119 14.01 4.43 6.34
N SER A 120 14.26 4.22 7.63
CA SER A 120 15.59 4.06 8.24
C SER A 120 16.40 2.90 7.66
N VAL A 121 15.73 1.89 7.07
CA VAL A 121 16.34 0.74 6.39
C VAL A 121 16.35 0.87 4.86
N GLY A 122 16.01 2.04 4.31
CA GLY A 122 15.97 2.32 2.88
C GLY A 122 14.55 2.42 2.31
N LYS A 123 14.41 2.38 0.98
CA LYS A 123 13.10 2.41 0.29
C LYS A 123 12.36 1.07 0.49
N ILE A 124 11.12 1.12 0.95
CA ILE A 124 10.29 -0.08 1.13
C ILE A 124 9.62 -0.40 -0.21
N LYS A 125 10.12 -1.43 -0.91
CA LYS A 125 9.63 -1.82 -2.25
C LYS A 125 8.61 -2.96 -2.22
N SER A 126 8.53 -3.72 -1.12
CA SER A 126 7.64 -4.88 -1.00
C SER A 126 7.02 -5.04 0.39
N ILE A 127 5.97 -5.86 0.47
CA ILE A 127 5.35 -6.28 1.75
C ILE A 127 6.37 -6.96 2.68
N PHE A 128 7.36 -7.65 2.12
CA PHE A 128 8.42 -8.30 2.90
C PHE A 128 9.35 -7.26 3.57
N ASP A 129 9.78 -6.26 2.81
CA ASP A 129 10.61 -5.16 3.34
C ASP A 129 9.86 -4.40 4.44
N PHE A 130 8.55 -4.19 4.25
CA PHE A 130 7.70 -3.57 5.24
C PHE A 130 7.56 -4.40 6.53
N ALA A 131 7.44 -5.74 6.42
CA ALA A 131 7.41 -6.62 7.57
C ALA A 131 8.72 -6.57 8.38
N ASN A 132 9.87 -6.45 7.70
CA ASN A 132 11.17 -6.28 8.35
C ASN A 132 11.28 -4.92 9.05
N LEU A 133 10.82 -3.84 8.42
CA LEU A 133 10.72 -2.53 9.06
C LEU A 133 9.87 -2.59 10.33
N ALA A 134 8.68 -3.18 10.26
CA ALA A 134 7.78 -3.32 11.40
C ALA A 134 8.36 -4.17 12.54
N ARG A 135 9.19 -5.16 12.20
CA ARG A 135 9.90 -5.99 13.19
C ARG A 135 10.98 -5.21 13.94
N ASN A 136 11.65 -4.28 13.26
CA ASN A 136 12.68 -3.42 13.86
C ASN A 136 12.06 -2.22 14.60
N SER A 137 11.08 -1.54 14.00
CA SER A 137 10.40 -0.37 14.55
C SER A 137 8.93 -0.30 14.11
N MET A 138 8.03 -0.69 15.01
CA MET A 138 6.59 -0.64 14.77
C MET A 138 6.05 0.79 14.63
N GLU A 139 6.68 1.73 15.34
CA GLU A 139 6.37 3.16 15.29
C GLU A 139 6.66 3.76 13.92
N GLU A 140 7.83 3.44 13.35
CA GLU A 140 8.20 3.86 12.02
C GLU A 140 7.32 3.22 10.95
N ALA A 141 7.04 1.91 11.09
CA ALA A 141 6.13 1.21 10.19
C ALA A 141 4.73 1.85 10.17
N ALA A 142 4.20 2.31 11.30
CA ALA A 142 2.91 3.02 11.35
C ALA A 142 2.93 4.37 10.61
N ARG A 143 4.06 5.08 10.62
CA ARG A 143 4.25 6.32 9.81
C ARG A 143 4.28 6.00 8.32
N VAL A 144 5.09 5.01 7.92
CA VAL A 144 5.21 4.54 6.52
C VAL A 144 3.88 4.01 5.99
N PHE A 145 3.12 3.26 6.79
CA PHE A 145 1.80 2.73 6.42
C PHE A 145 0.77 3.83 6.11
N GLY A 146 0.92 5.03 6.67
CA GLY A 146 0.04 6.16 6.41
C GLY A 146 0.34 6.92 5.12
N GLN A 147 1.55 6.76 4.57
CA GLN A 147 2.04 7.50 3.40
C GLN A 147 1.26 7.12 2.13
N PRO A 148 0.87 8.09 1.27
CA PRO A 148 0.25 7.81 -0.03
C PRO A 148 1.02 6.80 -0.88
N GLU A 149 2.35 6.87 -0.84
CA GLU A 149 3.31 6.09 -1.61
C GLU A 149 3.27 4.59 -1.28
N PHE A 150 2.77 4.22 -0.09
CA PHE A 150 2.67 2.82 0.35
C PHE A 150 1.83 1.96 -0.61
N VAL A 151 0.91 2.55 -1.39
CA VAL A 151 0.13 1.80 -2.38
C VAL A 151 1.00 1.20 -3.50
N HIS A 152 2.21 1.71 -3.72
CA HIS A 152 3.10 1.24 -4.79
C HIS A 152 3.89 -0.03 -4.44
N ILE A 153 3.85 -0.48 -3.18
CA ILE A 153 4.54 -1.72 -2.75
C ILE A 153 3.82 -3.00 -3.23
N PHE A 154 2.55 -2.88 -3.60
CA PHE A 154 1.71 -4.01 -4.01
C PHE A 154 2.00 -4.38 -5.46
N LYS A 155 2.23 -5.67 -5.70
CA LYS A 155 2.35 -6.21 -7.05
C LYS A 155 0.97 -6.35 -7.70
N PRO A 156 0.87 -6.41 -9.05
CA PRO A 156 -0.42 -6.57 -9.74
C PRO A 156 -1.23 -7.82 -9.35
N GLN A 157 -0.58 -8.83 -8.76
CA GLN A 157 -1.21 -10.07 -8.30
C GLN A 157 -1.74 -9.98 -6.85
N GLU A 158 -1.31 -8.97 -6.09
CA GLU A 158 -1.59 -8.80 -4.65
C GLU A 158 -2.83 -7.91 -4.41
N THR A 159 -3.89 -8.14 -5.21
CA THR A 159 -5.13 -7.35 -5.16
C THR A 159 -5.85 -7.49 -3.83
N GLU A 160 -5.81 -8.69 -3.23
CA GLU A 160 -6.44 -8.93 -1.93
C GLU A 160 -5.76 -8.13 -0.82
N GLU A 161 -4.43 -8.14 -0.77
CA GLU A 161 -3.61 -7.41 0.18
C GLU A 161 -3.79 -5.90 0.03
N GLN A 162 -3.86 -5.40 -1.22
CA GLN A 162 -4.13 -4.00 -1.50
C GLN A 162 -5.53 -3.57 -1.01
N LEU A 163 -6.55 -4.42 -1.20
CA LEU A 163 -7.91 -4.15 -0.68
C LEU A 163 -7.92 -4.10 0.85
N ILE A 164 -7.24 -5.04 1.50
CA ILE A 164 -7.13 -5.06 2.97
C ILE A 164 -6.42 -3.80 3.47
N TYR A 165 -5.32 -3.39 2.83
CA TYR A 165 -4.63 -2.15 3.15
C TYR A 165 -5.57 -0.94 3.08
N GLN A 166 -6.31 -0.79 1.97
CA GLN A 166 -7.24 0.32 1.79
C GLN A 166 -8.35 0.33 2.85
N MET A 167 -8.78 -0.84 3.34
CA MET A 167 -9.78 -0.96 4.42
C MET A 167 -9.19 -0.68 5.81
N LEU A 168 -7.93 -1.02 6.06
CA LEU A 168 -7.27 -0.79 7.36
C LEU A 168 -6.74 0.63 7.51
N ARG A 169 -6.31 1.27 6.40
CA ARG A 169 -5.72 2.61 6.37
C ARG A 169 -6.74 3.68 6.76
N ARG A 170 -6.81 4.02 8.05
CA ARG A 170 -7.52 5.20 8.57
C ARG A 170 -6.53 6.18 9.16
N LYS A 171 -6.78 7.48 8.99
CA LYS A 171 -5.98 8.55 9.59
C LYS A 171 -6.53 8.90 10.99
N PRO A 172 -5.68 9.03 12.03
CA PRO A 172 -4.24 8.74 12.04
C PRO A 172 -3.97 7.22 11.98
N CYS A 173 -2.90 6.84 11.27
CA CYS A 173 -2.51 5.43 11.19
C CYS A 173 -1.96 4.96 12.54
N THR A 174 -2.40 3.78 12.98
CA THR A 174 -2.04 3.23 14.29
C THR A 174 -1.24 1.95 14.15
N MET A 175 -0.42 1.63 15.15
CA MET A 175 0.32 0.36 15.19
C MET A 175 -0.62 -0.86 15.15
N GLY A 176 -1.84 -0.74 15.68
CA GLY A 176 -2.86 -1.77 15.58
C GLY A 176 -3.29 -2.07 14.14
N GLN A 177 -3.34 -1.06 13.25
CA GLN A 177 -3.64 -1.29 11.82
C GLN A 177 -2.50 -2.02 11.12
N VAL A 178 -1.25 -1.64 11.42
CA VAL A 178 -0.06 -2.33 10.86
C VAL A 178 0.00 -3.78 11.35
N GLU A 179 -0.28 -4.00 12.63
CA GLU A 179 -0.39 -5.33 13.24
C GLU A 179 -1.43 -6.20 12.51
N GLU A 180 -2.66 -5.70 12.34
CA GLU A 180 -3.71 -6.42 11.61
C GLU A 180 -3.33 -6.65 10.14
N PHE A 181 -2.71 -5.68 9.48
CA PHE A 181 -2.28 -5.83 8.08
C PHE A 181 -1.26 -6.95 7.93
N LEU A 182 -0.22 -7.01 8.78
CA LEU A 182 0.81 -8.04 8.73
C LEU A 182 0.27 -9.45 8.99
N ILE A 183 -0.77 -9.55 9.83
CA ILE A 183 -1.51 -10.80 10.05
C ILE A 183 -2.30 -11.18 8.80
N ALA A 184 -2.98 -10.23 8.15
CA ALA A 184 -3.76 -10.45 6.92
C ALA A 184 -2.91 -11.01 5.79
N VAL A 185 -1.77 -10.39 5.54
CA VAL A 185 -0.83 -10.77 4.47
C VAL A 185 0.05 -11.98 4.83
N ARG A 186 -0.26 -12.65 5.95
CA ARG A 186 0.39 -13.88 6.44
C ARG A 186 1.90 -13.74 6.67
N LYS A 187 2.40 -12.53 6.89
CA LYS A 187 3.81 -12.28 7.27
C LYS A 187 4.03 -12.40 8.78
N LYS A 188 2.95 -12.50 9.55
CA LYS A 188 2.97 -12.58 11.00
C LYS A 188 1.81 -13.39 11.55
N LYS A 189 2.02 -14.10 12.67
CA LYS A 189 0.94 -14.70 13.46
C LYS A 189 0.38 -13.68 14.45
N ARG A 190 -0.89 -13.84 14.81
CA ARG A 190 -1.57 -12.97 15.77
C ARG A 190 -0.90 -13.09 17.14
N ILE A 191 -0.62 -11.94 17.74
CA ILE A 191 0.02 -11.85 19.04
C ILE A 191 -0.94 -12.22 20.18
N THR A 192 -0.47 -13.08 21.07
CA THR A 192 -1.18 -13.54 22.26
C THR A 192 -0.30 -13.37 23.49
N PHE A 193 -0.93 -13.34 24.66
CA PHE A 193 -0.22 -13.35 25.94
C PHE A 193 -0.75 -14.48 26.82
N ARG A 194 0.11 -14.96 27.71
CA ARG A 194 -0.25 -15.90 28.78
C ARG A 194 -0.01 -15.25 30.13
N ILE A 195 -0.80 -15.67 31.10
CA ILE A 195 -0.59 -15.34 32.50
C ILE A 195 0.12 -16.53 33.12
N GLU A 196 1.21 -16.30 33.83
CA GLU A 196 1.99 -17.39 34.42
C GLU A 196 1.30 -17.96 35.66
N GLU A 197 0.56 -17.14 36.41
CA GLU A 197 -0.17 -17.53 37.62
C GLU A 197 -1.67 -17.73 37.35
N ALA A 198 -2.15 -18.97 37.46
CA ALA A 198 -3.57 -19.28 37.26
C ALA A 198 -4.47 -18.77 38.41
N GLN A 199 -3.97 -18.84 39.65
CA GLN A 199 -4.66 -18.39 40.87
C GLN A 199 -3.64 -17.86 41.89
N ARG A 200 -4.03 -16.86 42.69
CA ARG A 200 -3.23 -16.33 43.80
C ARG A 200 -4.04 -16.30 45.09
N GLU A 201 -3.49 -16.87 46.16
CA GLU A 201 -4.10 -16.85 47.50
C GLU A 201 -3.23 -16.08 48.48
N PHE A 202 -3.85 -15.19 49.27
CA PHE A 202 -3.18 -14.39 50.30
C PHE A 202 -3.94 -14.51 51.62
N SER A 203 -3.20 -14.38 52.74
CA SER A 203 -3.75 -14.52 54.10
C SER A 203 -3.38 -13.31 54.95
N LYS A 204 -4.33 -12.79 55.74
CA LYS A 204 -4.11 -11.77 56.79
C LYS A 204 -3.40 -10.48 56.31
N ILE A 205 -3.92 -9.83 55.28
CA ILE A 205 -3.38 -8.56 54.79
C ILE A 205 -3.82 -7.44 55.72
N THR A 206 -2.89 -6.90 56.53
CA THR A 206 -3.20 -5.87 57.54
C THR A 206 -2.91 -4.45 57.07
N GLU A 207 -2.07 -4.30 56.04
CA GLU A 207 -1.67 -3.03 55.46
C GLU A 207 -1.88 -3.05 53.95
N GLN A 208 -2.10 -1.88 53.35
CA GLN A 208 -2.19 -1.75 51.91
C GLN A 208 -0.87 -2.22 51.28
N ASN A 209 -0.94 -3.26 50.45
CA ASN A 209 0.22 -3.83 49.80
C ASN A 209 0.07 -3.87 48.28
N ARG A 210 1.22 -3.80 47.60
CA ARG A 210 1.32 -3.88 46.15
C ARG A 210 1.66 -5.32 45.78
N GLN A 211 0.83 -5.90 44.92
CA GLN A 211 1.00 -7.25 44.40
C GLN A 211 1.12 -7.19 42.87
N HIS A 212 1.64 -8.25 42.26
CA HIS A 212 1.77 -8.33 40.82
C HIS A 212 1.46 -9.73 40.29
N ILE A 213 1.07 -9.80 39.02
CA ILE A 213 1.03 -11.01 38.20
C ILE A 213 1.96 -10.84 37.01
N THR A 214 2.48 -11.96 36.51
CA THR A 214 3.46 -11.96 35.41
C THR A 214 2.79 -12.38 34.11
N LEU A 215 2.97 -11.56 33.08
CA LEU A 215 2.52 -11.83 31.73
C LEU A 215 3.70 -12.23 30.86
N ARG A 216 3.50 -13.27 30.05
CA ARG A 216 4.44 -13.67 29.00
C ARG A 216 3.84 -13.45 27.62
N LYS A 217 4.57 -12.75 26.76
CA LYS A 217 4.23 -12.46 25.37
C LYS A 217 4.70 -13.63 24.49
N GLU A 218 3.85 -14.11 23.58
CA GLU A 218 4.17 -15.28 22.74
C GLU A 218 4.78 -14.94 21.38
N GLU A 219 4.51 -13.74 20.85
CA GLU A 219 4.92 -13.31 19.51
C GLU A 219 5.41 -11.86 19.57
N TRP A 220 6.12 -11.37 18.55
CA TRP A 220 6.54 -9.96 18.47
C TRP A 220 5.37 -9.02 18.07
N GLY A 221 5.56 -7.71 18.03
CA GLY A 221 4.57 -6.72 17.51
C GLY A 221 3.75 -5.95 18.55
N PHE A 222 2.66 -5.34 18.11
CA PHE A 222 1.86 -4.39 18.92
C PHE A 222 0.81 -5.12 19.78
N LEU A 223 0.82 -4.86 21.08
CA LEU A 223 -0.13 -5.41 22.04
C LEU A 223 -0.58 -4.32 23.02
N ALA A 224 -1.88 -4.21 23.21
CA ALA A 224 -2.51 -3.33 24.19
C ALA A 224 -3.50 -4.15 25.03
N ILE A 225 -3.24 -4.27 26.33
CA ILE A 225 -4.03 -5.06 27.28
C ILE A 225 -4.73 -4.13 28.25
N GLU A 226 -6.05 -4.14 28.25
CA GLU A 226 -6.90 -3.44 29.21
C GLU A 226 -7.04 -4.30 30.47
N VAL A 227 -6.79 -3.71 31.63
CA VAL A 227 -6.82 -4.39 32.93
C VAL A 227 -7.95 -3.82 33.77
N THR A 228 -8.87 -4.69 34.17
CA THR A 228 -10.04 -4.33 34.99
C THR A 228 -10.19 -5.29 36.17
N SER A 229 -10.65 -4.78 37.31
CA SER A 229 -11.00 -5.56 38.50
C SER A 229 -12.51 -5.54 38.70
N ASP A 230 -13.10 -6.65 39.12
CA ASP A 230 -14.51 -6.74 39.52
C ASP A 230 -14.73 -6.52 41.03
N ALA A 231 -13.64 -6.37 41.79
CA ALA A 231 -13.65 -6.29 43.23
C ALA A 231 -13.19 -4.91 43.73
N GLY A 232 -14.00 -4.26 44.55
CA GLY A 232 -13.71 -2.93 45.11
C GLY A 232 -12.51 -2.87 46.06
N TRP A 233 -12.04 -4.01 46.56
CA TRP A 233 -10.83 -4.10 47.39
C TRP A 233 -9.53 -4.25 46.58
N MET A 234 -9.61 -4.36 45.25
CA MET A 234 -8.49 -4.59 44.35
C MET A 234 -8.49 -3.59 43.20
N GLU A 235 -7.45 -2.77 43.09
CA GLU A 235 -7.31 -1.78 42.02
C GLU A 235 -6.01 -1.97 41.20
N PRO A 236 -6.09 -2.12 39.87
CA PRO A 236 -4.90 -2.16 39.02
C PRO A 236 -4.25 -0.77 38.92
N MET A 237 -2.93 -0.72 39.11
CA MET A 237 -2.15 0.54 39.05
C MET A 237 -2.14 1.14 37.64
N LYS A 238 -1.99 0.27 36.62
CA LYS A 238 -2.12 0.63 35.21
C LYS A 238 -3.36 -0.04 34.64
N LYS A 239 -4.28 0.77 34.12
CA LYS A 239 -5.49 0.29 33.42
C LYS A 239 -5.20 -0.23 32.02
N THR A 240 -4.06 0.13 31.43
CA THR A 240 -3.64 -0.35 30.11
C THR A 240 -2.14 -0.61 30.09
N LEU A 241 -1.77 -1.79 29.61
CA LEU A 241 -0.40 -2.20 29.34
C LEU A 241 -0.17 -2.22 27.84
N THR A 242 1.02 -1.78 27.42
CA THR A 242 1.44 -1.68 26.03
C THR A 242 2.68 -2.54 25.77
N SER A 243 3.09 -2.69 24.52
CA SER A 243 4.32 -3.41 24.16
C SER A 243 5.58 -2.89 24.87
N ASN A 244 5.63 -1.61 25.25
CA ASN A 244 6.78 -1.00 25.93
C ASN A 244 6.91 -1.44 27.39
N ASP A 245 5.85 -1.99 27.97
CA ASP A 245 5.86 -2.52 29.34
C ASP A 245 6.45 -3.94 29.41
N PHE A 246 6.77 -4.55 28.25
CA PHE A 246 7.38 -5.89 28.17
C PHE A 246 8.90 -5.79 28.01
N VAL A 247 9.64 -6.35 28.96
CA VAL A 247 11.11 -6.47 28.91
C VAL A 247 11.47 -7.95 28.75
N GLY A 248 12.23 -8.30 27.70
CA GLY A 248 12.57 -9.69 27.41
C GLY A 248 11.36 -10.61 27.15
N GLY A 249 10.21 -10.05 26.76
CA GLY A 249 8.95 -10.79 26.55
C GLY A 249 8.08 -10.99 27.80
N HIS A 250 8.48 -10.44 28.96
CA HIS A 250 7.72 -10.50 30.20
C HIS A 250 7.27 -9.10 30.64
N ALA A 251 6.06 -8.98 31.20
CA ALA A 251 5.53 -7.76 31.81
C ALA A 251 4.89 -8.07 33.16
N GLN A 252 4.93 -7.12 34.09
CA GLN A 252 4.28 -7.24 35.39
C GLN A 252 3.02 -6.37 35.43
N VAL A 253 1.89 -6.96 35.79
CA VAL A 253 0.65 -6.22 36.05
C VAL A 253 0.53 -6.02 37.55
N GLU A 254 0.62 -4.77 37.98
CA GLU A 254 0.68 -4.41 39.38
C GLU A 254 -0.68 -3.90 39.86
N TYR A 255 -1.11 -4.37 41.03
CA TYR A 255 -2.39 -4.01 41.65
C TYR A 255 -2.22 -3.77 43.15
N LEU A 256 -3.06 -2.88 43.69
CA LEU A 256 -3.15 -2.57 45.11
C LEU A 256 -4.29 -3.35 45.74
N VAL A 257 -4.04 -3.86 46.93
CA VAL A 257 -5.06 -4.50 47.78
C VAL A 257 -5.36 -3.56 48.94
N PHE A 258 -6.64 -3.18 49.09
CA PHE A 258 -7.11 -2.28 50.14
C PHE A 258 -7.71 -3.07 51.30
N PRO A 259 -7.03 -3.14 52.47
CA PRO A 259 -7.51 -3.91 53.61
C PRO A 259 -8.85 -3.41 54.17
N ASP A 260 -9.12 -2.10 54.11
CA ASP A 260 -10.35 -1.49 54.62
C ASP A 260 -11.62 -1.96 53.89
N ALA A 261 -11.47 -2.39 52.64
CA ALA A 261 -12.56 -2.90 51.81
C ALA A 261 -12.71 -4.44 51.88
N LEU A 262 -11.82 -5.14 52.59
CA LEU A 262 -11.89 -6.59 52.79
C LEU A 262 -12.81 -6.93 53.97
N HIS A 263 -13.75 -7.84 53.76
CA HIS A 263 -14.59 -8.36 54.85
C HIS A 263 -13.93 -9.56 55.54
N ALA A 264 -14.40 -9.89 56.75
CA ALA A 264 -13.94 -11.08 57.46
C ALA A 264 -14.26 -12.37 56.65
N GLY A 265 -13.30 -13.30 56.56
CA GLY A 265 -13.40 -14.53 55.74
C GLY A 265 -12.70 -14.43 54.39
N LYS A 266 -13.16 -15.24 53.40
CA LYS A 266 -12.61 -15.29 52.04
C LYS A 266 -13.21 -14.21 51.14
N ASN A 267 -12.37 -13.37 50.58
CA ASN A 267 -12.72 -12.34 49.60
C ASN A 267 -12.22 -12.81 48.23
N PHE A 268 -13.14 -13.05 47.29
CA PHE A 268 -12.80 -13.42 45.91
C PHE A 268 -12.87 -12.20 45.02
N GLY A 269 -11.86 -12.03 44.18
CA GLY A 269 -11.76 -10.95 43.22
C GLY A 269 -11.11 -11.46 41.94
N ARG A 270 -11.51 -10.89 40.82
CA ARG A 270 -11.07 -11.32 39.50
C ARG A 270 -10.45 -10.15 38.78
N LEU A 271 -9.19 -10.32 38.40
CA LEU A 271 -8.50 -9.39 37.52
C LEU A 271 -8.68 -9.89 36.08
N THR A 272 -9.41 -9.13 35.27
CA THR A 272 -9.65 -9.44 33.85
C THR A 272 -8.68 -8.65 33.00
N LEU A 273 -7.88 -9.36 32.20
CA LEU A 273 -6.98 -8.81 31.21
C LEU A 273 -7.56 -9.04 29.83
N LYS A 274 -7.88 -7.95 29.13
CA LYS A 274 -8.62 -7.98 27.88
C LYS A 274 -7.85 -7.26 26.76
N THR A 275 -7.63 -7.97 25.67
CA THR A 275 -7.29 -7.39 24.36
C THR A 275 -8.53 -7.47 23.47
N PRO A 276 -8.53 -6.88 22.26
CA PRO A 276 -9.66 -7.06 21.33
C PRO A 276 -9.95 -8.53 20.97
N PHE A 277 -8.96 -9.42 21.12
CA PHE A 277 -9.03 -10.82 20.65
C PHE A 277 -8.95 -11.86 21.77
N GLN A 278 -8.53 -11.49 22.97
CA GLN A 278 -8.30 -12.41 24.08
C GLN A 278 -8.79 -11.79 25.38
N ALA A 279 -9.53 -12.54 26.19
CA ALA A 279 -9.89 -12.14 27.55
C ALA A 279 -9.47 -13.27 28.49
N LEU A 280 -8.46 -13.00 29.32
CA LEU A 280 -7.99 -13.91 30.35
C LEU A 280 -8.35 -13.35 31.72
N GLN A 281 -8.58 -14.24 32.67
CA GLN A 281 -9.02 -13.89 34.02
C GLN A 281 -8.14 -14.60 35.03
N VAL A 282 -7.68 -13.84 36.04
CA VAL A 282 -6.98 -14.38 37.21
C VAL A 282 -7.90 -14.26 38.41
N GLU A 283 -8.09 -15.36 39.11
CA GLU A 283 -8.82 -15.37 40.37
C GLU A 283 -7.86 -15.17 41.53
N ILE A 284 -8.15 -14.15 42.34
CA ILE A 284 -7.37 -13.77 43.51
C ILE A 284 -8.26 -13.93 44.74
N CYS A 285 -7.76 -14.66 45.73
CA CYS A 285 -8.44 -14.92 46.99
C CYS A 285 -7.65 -14.30 48.15
N VAL A 286 -8.30 -13.47 48.96
CA VAL A 286 -7.72 -12.93 50.19
C VAL A 286 -8.53 -13.44 51.40
N ASP A 287 -7.91 -14.26 52.24
CA ASP A 287 -8.48 -14.74 53.50
C ASP A 287 -8.04 -13.85 54.66
N GLN A 288 -8.95 -13.01 55.16
CA GLN A 288 -8.68 -12.15 56.33
C GLN A 288 -8.81 -12.87 57.67
N GLY A 289 -9.18 -14.16 57.66
CA GLY A 289 -9.56 -14.89 58.85
C GLY A 289 -10.87 -14.34 59.44
N SER A 290 -11.70 -15.22 59.97
CA SER A 290 -12.98 -14.84 60.54
C SER A 290 -12.80 -14.21 61.93
N ARG A 291 -12.71 -12.89 62.06
CA ARG A 291 -12.98 -12.23 63.36
C ARG A 291 -14.51 -12.16 63.55
N ARG A 292 -15.04 -13.19 64.25
CA ARG A 292 -16.45 -13.42 64.66
C ARG A 292 -17.41 -13.80 63.52
N GLY A 293 -17.93 -15.03 63.51
CA GLY A 293 -19.05 -15.35 62.60
C GLY A 293 -19.51 -16.80 62.41
N GLN A 294 -18.81 -17.84 62.89
CA GLN A 294 -19.34 -19.22 62.76
C GLN A 294 -20.60 -19.47 63.60
N SER A 295 -20.78 -18.79 64.74
CA SER A 295 -21.99 -18.98 65.57
C SER A 295 -23.24 -18.33 64.95
N SER A 296 -23.18 -17.12 64.39
CA SER A 296 -24.36 -16.40 63.87
C SER A 296 -24.98 -17.05 62.62
N TYR A 297 -24.16 -17.53 61.67
CA TYR A 297 -24.68 -18.27 60.50
C TYR A 297 -25.23 -19.65 60.91
N ALA A 298 -24.55 -20.36 61.82
CA ALA A 298 -25.03 -21.64 62.34
C ALA A 298 -26.36 -21.48 63.09
N VAL A 299 -26.53 -20.41 63.88
CA VAL A 299 -27.78 -20.08 64.58
C VAL A 299 -28.89 -19.75 63.57
N LYS A 300 -28.67 -18.84 62.61
CA LYS A 300 -29.67 -18.51 61.57
C LYS A 300 -30.05 -19.71 60.70
N LYS A 301 -29.10 -20.56 60.34
CA LYS A 301 -29.34 -21.80 59.58
C LYS A 301 -30.22 -22.77 60.37
N LYS A 302 -29.91 -23.02 61.65
CA LYS A 302 -30.69 -23.89 62.54
C LYS A 302 -32.10 -23.33 62.82
N GLN A 303 -32.25 -22.02 63.00
CA GLN A 303 -33.56 -21.37 63.12
C GLN A 303 -34.40 -21.52 61.82
N ALA A 304 -33.77 -21.38 60.64
CA ALA A 304 -34.44 -21.63 59.37
C ALA A 304 -34.83 -23.11 59.17
N GLU A 305 -34.00 -24.06 59.64
CA GLU A 305 -34.32 -25.49 59.65
C GLU A 305 -35.53 -25.81 60.54
N LEU A 306 -35.61 -25.22 61.74
CA LEU A 306 -36.77 -25.33 62.64
C LEU A 306 -38.04 -24.77 62.01
N MET A 307 -37.96 -23.59 61.38
CA MET A 307 -39.08 -22.98 60.66
C MET A 307 -39.55 -23.86 59.48
N LYS A 308 -38.62 -24.44 58.71
CA LYS A 308 -38.95 -25.39 57.64
C LYS A 308 -39.63 -26.65 58.19
N ALA A 309 -39.13 -27.21 59.29
CA ALA A 309 -39.72 -28.39 59.92
C ALA A 309 -41.15 -28.13 60.39
N TYR A 310 -41.39 -26.97 61.01
CA TYR A 310 -42.74 -26.54 61.41
C TYR A 310 -43.70 -26.39 60.21
N ILE A 311 -43.25 -25.78 59.11
CA ILE A 311 -44.07 -25.67 57.90
C ILE A 311 -44.35 -27.03 57.28
N SER A 312 -43.38 -27.95 57.26
CA SER A 312 -43.57 -29.32 56.76
C SER A 312 -44.59 -30.11 57.59
N LEU A 313 -44.54 -29.98 58.93
CA LEU A 313 -45.60 -30.49 59.81
C LEU A 313 -46.95 -29.85 59.43
N GLY A 314 -46.95 -28.53 59.22
CA GLY A 314 -48.13 -27.75 58.92
C GLY A 314 -48.84 -28.11 57.61
N LEU A 315 -48.06 -28.51 56.61
CA LEU A 315 -48.51 -29.02 55.31
C LEU A 315 -48.76 -30.54 55.31
N LYS A 316 -48.68 -31.21 56.47
CA LYS A 316 -48.80 -32.68 56.63
C LYS A 316 -47.76 -33.50 55.85
N LYS A 317 -46.60 -32.92 55.52
CA LYS A 317 -45.46 -33.61 54.87
C LYS A 317 -44.54 -34.31 55.87
N MET A 318 -44.70 -34.05 57.17
CA MET A 318 -43.90 -34.62 58.26
C MET A 318 -44.84 -35.02 59.41
N VAL A 319 -44.61 -36.18 60.02
CA VAL A 319 -45.40 -36.69 61.16
C VAL A 319 -44.92 -36.04 62.46
N THR A 320 -45.84 -35.84 63.42
CA THR A 320 -45.58 -35.14 64.70
C THR A 320 -44.37 -35.67 65.47
N GLY A 321 -44.22 -36.99 65.59
CA GLY A 321 -43.09 -37.59 66.32
C GLY A 321 -41.73 -37.34 65.64
N ALA A 322 -41.67 -37.39 64.31
CA ALA A 322 -40.45 -37.09 63.57
C ALA A 322 -40.09 -35.60 63.67
N TRP A 323 -41.09 -34.72 63.59
CA TRP A 323 -40.92 -33.28 63.78
C TRP A 323 -40.41 -32.96 65.19
N ALA A 324 -40.97 -33.60 66.22
CA ALA A 324 -40.60 -33.39 67.61
C ALA A 324 -39.14 -33.80 67.86
N LYS A 325 -38.75 -35.00 67.41
CA LYS A 325 -37.35 -35.49 67.54
C LYS A 325 -36.35 -34.57 66.83
N PHE A 326 -36.69 -34.11 65.61
CA PHE A 326 -35.83 -33.19 64.86
C PHE A 326 -35.74 -31.82 65.54
N SER A 327 -36.88 -31.27 65.98
CA SER A 327 -36.93 -29.92 66.56
C SER A 327 -36.27 -29.86 67.93
N VAL A 328 -36.45 -30.86 68.79
CA VAL A 328 -35.75 -30.95 70.09
C VAL A 328 -34.24 -31.01 69.88
N LYS A 329 -33.75 -31.88 68.99
CA LYS A 329 -32.31 -31.98 68.68
C LYS A 329 -31.75 -30.64 68.21
N LYS A 330 -32.46 -29.94 67.32
CA LYS A 330 -32.03 -28.63 66.80
C LYS A 330 -32.10 -27.51 67.83
N LEU A 331 -33.08 -27.55 68.74
CA LEU A 331 -33.17 -26.62 69.87
C LEU A 331 -32.07 -26.86 70.91
N GLU A 332 -31.67 -28.10 71.17
CA GLU A 332 -30.52 -28.43 72.03
C GLU A 332 -29.20 -27.96 71.40
N GLU A 333 -29.03 -28.20 70.10
CA GLU A 333 -27.91 -27.67 69.31
C GLU A 333 -27.87 -26.13 69.26
N LEU A 334 -28.99 -25.43 69.51
CA LEU A 334 -29.08 -23.97 69.62
C LEU A 334 -28.82 -23.49 71.04
N ALA A 335 -29.40 -24.15 72.04
CA ALA A 335 -29.16 -23.88 73.46
C ALA A 335 -27.68 -24.10 73.85
N ALA A 336 -26.98 -25.03 73.20
CA ALA A 336 -25.54 -25.19 73.38
C ALA A 336 -24.71 -24.00 72.85
N ILE A 337 -25.24 -23.23 71.90
CA ILE A 337 -24.58 -22.05 71.33
C ILE A 337 -24.97 -20.77 72.11
N GLU A 338 -26.24 -20.66 72.52
CA GLU A 338 -26.79 -19.53 73.27
C GLU A 338 -27.56 -20.05 74.51
N PRO A 339 -26.87 -20.36 75.63
CA PRO A 339 -27.47 -21.00 76.80
C PRO A 339 -28.54 -20.15 77.50
N ASP A 340 -28.38 -18.81 77.47
CA ASP A 340 -29.27 -17.88 78.18
C ASP A 340 -30.53 -17.50 77.38
N ASN A 341 -30.72 -18.06 76.17
CA ASN A 341 -31.85 -17.70 75.31
C ASN A 341 -33.12 -18.48 75.68
N LEU A 342 -33.96 -17.85 76.51
CA LEU A 342 -35.22 -18.41 77.02
C LEU A 342 -36.26 -18.74 75.93
N TRP A 343 -36.14 -18.21 74.71
CA TRP A 343 -37.02 -18.59 73.59
C TRP A 343 -36.88 -20.07 73.23
N TYR A 344 -35.67 -20.63 73.31
CA TYR A 344 -35.43 -22.04 73.00
C TYR A 344 -36.00 -22.97 74.07
N LEU A 345 -35.99 -22.54 75.34
CA LEU A 345 -36.62 -23.26 76.45
C LEU A 345 -38.13 -23.38 76.22
N LEU A 346 -38.80 -22.26 75.94
CA LEU A 346 -40.25 -22.25 75.67
C LEU A 346 -40.59 -23.00 74.37
N ALA A 347 -39.80 -22.86 73.31
CA ALA A 347 -40.00 -23.61 72.07
C ALA A 347 -39.86 -25.13 72.29
N LYS A 348 -38.91 -25.56 73.14
CA LYS A 348 -38.74 -26.96 73.51
C LYS A 348 -39.95 -27.48 74.31
N ALA A 349 -40.47 -26.66 75.24
CA ALA A 349 -41.73 -26.96 75.93
C ALA A 349 -42.91 -27.11 74.96
N GLN A 350 -43.03 -26.22 73.96
CA GLN A 350 -44.07 -26.34 72.92
C GLN A 350 -43.97 -27.67 72.16
N VAL A 351 -42.76 -28.06 71.77
CA VAL A 351 -42.55 -29.31 71.02
C VAL A 351 -42.99 -30.53 71.84
N PHE A 352 -42.64 -30.57 73.14
CA PHE A 352 -43.05 -31.66 74.03
C PHE A 352 -44.56 -31.71 74.27
N LEU A 353 -45.19 -30.56 74.53
CA LEU A 353 -46.65 -30.47 74.71
C LEU A 353 -47.40 -30.93 73.46
N VAL A 354 -46.97 -30.49 72.27
CA VAL A 354 -47.60 -30.90 70.99
C VAL A 354 -47.38 -32.39 70.69
N ASN A 355 -46.26 -32.97 71.14
CA ASN A 355 -45.96 -34.40 71.01
C ASN A 355 -46.56 -35.27 72.13
N LYS A 356 -47.39 -34.70 73.02
CA LYS A 356 -48.01 -35.37 74.19
C LYS A 356 -47.02 -35.89 75.25
N GLN A 357 -45.81 -35.35 75.31
CA GLN A 357 -44.81 -35.61 76.35
C GLN A 357 -45.01 -34.60 77.50
N GLN A 358 -46.01 -34.86 78.35
CA GLN A 358 -46.50 -33.92 79.36
C GLN A 358 -45.43 -33.58 80.41
N GLN A 359 -44.75 -34.58 80.97
CA GLN A 359 -43.79 -34.38 82.08
C GLN A 359 -42.61 -33.48 81.67
N GLU A 360 -42.00 -33.73 80.52
CA GLU A 360 -40.86 -32.94 80.03
C GLU A 360 -41.26 -31.52 79.62
N GLY A 361 -42.49 -31.35 79.12
CA GLY A 361 -43.08 -30.04 78.83
C GLY A 361 -43.35 -29.23 80.08
N GLU A 362 -43.89 -29.85 81.13
CA GLU A 362 -44.17 -29.23 82.44
C GLU A 362 -42.89 -28.76 83.13
N TRP A 363 -41.84 -29.60 83.15
CA TRP A 363 -40.55 -29.22 83.73
C TRP A 363 -39.94 -27.97 83.06
N ALA A 364 -40.02 -27.89 81.73
CA ALA A 364 -39.51 -26.73 81.01
C ALA A 364 -40.34 -25.46 81.26
N LEU A 365 -41.65 -25.57 81.49
CA LEU A 365 -42.53 -24.45 81.83
C LEU A 365 -42.37 -23.99 83.28
N ASP A 366 -42.21 -24.90 84.24
CA ASP A 366 -42.04 -24.55 85.66
C ASP A 366 -40.67 -23.94 85.96
N ALA A 367 -39.68 -24.18 85.09
CA ALA A 367 -38.38 -23.51 85.15
C ALA A 367 -38.44 -22.03 84.73
N PHE A 368 -39.37 -21.65 83.85
CA PHE A 368 -39.43 -20.31 83.25
C PHE A 368 -39.70 -19.16 84.26
N PRO A 369 -40.63 -19.27 85.23
CA PRO A 369 -40.90 -18.22 86.24
C PRO A 369 -39.70 -17.83 87.12
N ARG A 370 -38.66 -18.66 87.17
CA ARG A 370 -37.44 -18.41 87.94
C ARG A 370 -36.56 -17.32 87.30
N HIS A 371 -36.79 -17.02 86.02
CA HIS A 371 -36.06 -15.98 85.29
C HIS A 371 -36.77 -14.62 85.38
N LYS A 372 -36.01 -13.53 85.50
CA LYS A 372 -36.55 -12.15 85.47
C LYS A 372 -36.92 -11.78 84.03
N VAL A 373 -38.20 -11.87 83.69
CA VAL A 373 -38.73 -11.52 82.36
C VAL A 373 -39.79 -10.42 82.50
N ASP A 374 -39.78 -9.45 81.59
CA ASP A 374 -40.81 -8.41 81.51
C ASP A 374 -42.19 -9.04 81.20
N LYS A 375 -43.16 -8.78 82.08
CA LYS A 375 -44.53 -9.31 81.99
C LYS A 375 -45.35 -8.70 80.86
N GLU A 376 -44.84 -7.65 80.20
CA GLU A 376 -45.43 -7.06 79.00
C GLU A 376 -44.71 -7.46 77.71
N SER A 377 -43.69 -8.33 77.80
CA SER A 377 -42.92 -8.78 76.64
C SER A 377 -43.61 -9.89 75.83
N PRO A 378 -43.28 -10.02 74.53
CA PRO A 378 -43.77 -11.13 73.70
C PRO A 378 -43.34 -12.52 74.19
N LEU A 379 -42.18 -12.62 74.85
CA LEU A 379 -41.69 -13.87 75.45
C LEU A 379 -42.61 -14.33 76.60
N TYR A 380 -43.08 -13.40 77.43
CA TYR A 380 -44.04 -13.71 78.50
C TYR A 380 -45.41 -14.11 77.94
N ALA A 381 -45.89 -13.46 76.87
CA ALA A 381 -47.11 -13.87 76.20
C ALA A 381 -47.01 -15.29 75.59
N TYR A 382 -45.85 -15.68 75.06
CA TYR A 382 -45.62 -17.03 74.58
C TYR A 382 -45.63 -18.07 75.72
N TYR A 383 -45.08 -17.73 76.89
CA TYR A 383 -45.21 -18.55 78.09
C TYR A 383 -46.68 -18.72 78.53
N LEU A 384 -47.46 -17.62 78.58
CA LEU A 384 -48.90 -17.68 78.93
C LEU A 384 -49.69 -18.56 77.95
N TYR A 385 -49.36 -18.54 76.66
CA TYR A 385 -49.94 -19.43 75.66
C TYR A 385 -49.66 -20.91 75.96
N LEU A 386 -48.41 -21.26 76.30
CA LEU A 386 -48.05 -22.63 76.65
C LEU A 386 -48.71 -23.08 77.97
N CYS A 387 -48.90 -22.19 78.94
CA CYS A 387 -49.70 -22.48 80.13
C CYS A 387 -51.17 -22.75 79.80
N GLY A 388 -51.74 -22.05 78.81
CA GLY A 388 -53.08 -22.34 78.30
C GLY A 388 -53.19 -23.67 77.54
N LEU A 389 -52.10 -24.12 76.91
CA LEU A 389 -52.02 -25.48 76.33
C LEU A 389 -51.88 -26.57 77.39
N ARG A 390 -51.26 -26.26 78.55
CA ARG A 390 -51.13 -27.18 79.69
C ARG A 390 -52.48 -27.45 80.36
N GLU A 391 -53.24 -26.40 80.64
CA GLU A 391 -54.54 -26.47 81.31
C GLU A 391 -55.63 -25.92 80.37
N PRO A 392 -56.27 -26.78 79.55
CA PRO A 392 -57.23 -26.37 78.54
C PRO A 392 -58.63 -26.08 79.13
N GLU A 393 -58.71 -25.46 80.31
CA GLU A 393 -59.97 -25.07 80.92
C GLU A 393 -60.45 -23.73 80.33
N PRO A 394 -61.67 -23.62 79.78
CA PRO A 394 -62.13 -22.45 79.03
C PRO A 394 -62.02 -21.12 79.79
N VAL A 395 -62.36 -21.14 81.10
CA VAL A 395 -62.32 -19.95 81.96
C VAL A 395 -60.88 -19.49 82.18
N TYR A 396 -59.95 -20.44 82.38
CA TYR A 396 -58.53 -20.15 82.57
C TYR A 396 -57.89 -19.64 81.28
N VAL A 397 -58.17 -20.30 80.15
CA VAL A 397 -57.69 -19.90 78.83
C VAL A 397 -58.19 -18.49 78.48
N ASN A 398 -59.47 -18.18 78.67
CA ASN A 398 -60.02 -16.84 78.37
C ASN A 398 -59.39 -15.73 79.23
N LYS A 399 -59.07 -16.01 80.50
CA LYS A 399 -58.33 -15.09 81.38
C LYS A 399 -56.90 -14.85 80.88
N LEU A 400 -56.22 -15.87 80.37
CA LEU A 400 -54.90 -15.75 79.76
C LEU A 400 -54.95 -15.02 78.41
N THR A 401 -55.94 -15.33 77.56
CA THR A 401 -56.20 -14.65 76.28
C THR A 401 -56.39 -13.14 76.48
N GLY A 402 -57.15 -12.73 77.50
CA GLY A 402 -57.32 -11.30 77.83
C GLY A 402 -56.01 -10.59 78.20
N LYS A 403 -55.08 -11.30 78.86
CA LYS A 403 -53.73 -10.77 79.15
C LYS A 403 -52.87 -10.69 77.89
N ILE A 404 -52.89 -11.74 77.05
CA ILE A 404 -52.15 -11.78 75.78
C ILE A 404 -52.65 -10.69 74.83
N ARG A 405 -53.97 -10.41 74.78
CA ARG A 405 -54.57 -9.33 73.99
C ARG A 405 -54.03 -7.95 74.39
N LYS A 406 -53.86 -7.69 75.70
CA LYS A 406 -53.22 -6.46 76.20
C LYS A 406 -51.76 -6.34 75.77
N ILE A 407 -51.00 -7.45 75.80
CA ILE A 407 -49.61 -7.49 75.34
C ILE A 407 -49.52 -7.25 73.82
N TYR A 408 -50.44 -7.82 73.04
CA TYR A 408 -50.53 -7.61 71.60
C TYR A 408 -50.86 -6.15 71.23
N HIS A 409 -51.76 -5.48 71.96
CA HIS A 409 -52.06 -4.06 71.71
C HIS A 409 -50.86 -3.13 71.91
N LYS A 410 -49.92 -3.49 72.79
CA LYS A 410 -48.64 -2.77 73.00
C LYS A 410 -47.58 -3.15 71.96
N ASN A 411 -47.64 -4.36 71.40
CA ASN A 411 -46.67 -4.90 70.44
C ASN A 411 -47.34 -5.32 69.10
N LYS A 412 -48.08 -4.39 68.46
CA LYS A 412 -48.94 -4.68 67.31
C LYS A 412 -48.20 -5.30 66.11
N GLU A 413 -46.91 -5.03 65.96
CA GLU A 413 -46.10 -5.53 64.85
C GLU A 413 -45.59 -6.97 65.07
N ASN A 414 -45.80 -7.58 66.24
CA ASN A 414 -45.26 -8.90 66.53
C ASN A 414 -46.13 -10.04 65.93
N ASN A 415 -45.62 -10.67 64.87
CA ASN A 415 -46.28 -11.77 64.17
C ASN A 415 -46.57 -13.01 65.04
N LEU A 416 -45.74 -13.29 66.06
CA LEU A 416 -45.94 -14.43 66.95
C LEU A 416 -47.17 -14.23 67.85
N LEU A 417 -47.38 -13.00 68.32
CA LEU A 417 -48.52 -12.68 69.18
C LEU A 417 -49.85 -12.82 68.45
N LEU A 418 -49.90 -12.39 67.18
CA LEU A 418 -51.08 -12.65 66.35
C LEU A 418 -51.26 -14.15 66.12
N TRP A 419 -50.19 -14.89 65.81
CA TRP A 419 -50.27 -16.34 65.62
C TRP A 419 -50.85 -17.04 66.85
N ILE A 420 -50.45 -16.66 68.07
CA ILE A 420 -51.02 -17.17 69.33
C ILE A 420 -52.54 -16.86 69.43
N LEU A 421 -52.93 -15.61 69.15
CA LEU A 421 -54.33 -15.18 69.22
C LEU A 421 -55.23 -15.91 68.21
N LEU A 422 -54.70 -16.32 67.04
CA LEU A 422 -55.46 -17.08 66.05
C LEU A 422 -55.96 -18.45 66.57
N PHE A 423 -55.34 -19.00 67.62
CA PHE A 423 -55.78 -20.24 68.27
C PHE A 423 -56.63 -20.00 69.51
N LEU A 424 -56.29 -19.00 70.33
CA LEU A 424 -56.90 -18.78 71.64
C LEU A 424 -58.15 -17.88 71.64
N ASP A 425 -58.31 -17.01 70.64
CA ASP A 425 -59.38 -16.00 70.64
C ASP A 425 -60.68 -16.55 70.02
N GLU A 426 -61.69 -16.76 70.87
CA GLU A 426 -63.00 -17.27 70.45
C GLU A 426 -63.71 -16.37 69.41
N GLU A 427 -63.54 -15.04 69.50
CA GLU A 427 -64.16 -14.09 68.56
C GLU A 427 -63.54 -14.18 67.16
N LEU A 428 -62.22 -14.40 67.08
CA LEU A 428 -61.53 -14.66 65.82
C LEU A 428 -61.89 -16.05 65.29
N ASN A 429 -62.08 -17.04 66.16
CA ASN A 429 -62.48 -18.42 65.80
C ASN A 429 -63.87 -18.51 65.14
N TYR A 430 -64.78 -17.57 65.42
CA TYR A 430 -66.16 -17.58 64.91
C TYR A 430 -66.28 -17.40 63.38
N SER A 431 -65.43 -16.57 62.75
CA SER A 431 -65.48 -16.31 61.30
C SER A 431 -64.13 -16.50 60.63
N LYS A 432 -64.02 -17.51 59.76
CA LYS A 432 -62.81 -17.81 58.98
C LYS A 432 -62.44 -16.68 58.01
N GLY A 433 -63.42 -15.96 57.46
CA GLY A 433 -63.19 -14.77 56.63
C GLY A 433 -62.55 -13.62 57.42
N ARG A 434 -63.09 -13.34 58.62
CA ARG A 434 -62.52 -12.31 59.52
C ARG A 434 -61.09 -12.65 59.94
N LYS A 435 -60.77 -13.93 60.16
CA LYS A 435 -59.38 -14.36 60.41
C LYS A 435 -58.44 -14.04 59.26
N LEU A 436 -58.84 -14.33 58.03
CA LEU A 436 -58.02 -14.05 56.84
C LEU A 436 -57.76 -12.55 56.70
N GLU A 437 -58.76 -11.70 56.94
CA GLU A 437 -58.58 -10.25 56.92
C GLU A 437 -57.58 -9.75 57.96
N VAL A 438 -57.64 -10.29 59.19
CA VAL A 438 -56.70 -9.91 60.26
C VAL A 438 -55.28 -10.34 59.90
N ILE A 439 -55.10 -11.54 59.32
CA ILE A 439 -53.80 -11.99 58.81
C ILE A 439 -53.31 -11.07 57.68
N ALA A 440 -54.17 -10.70 56.73
CA ALA A 440 -53.82 -9.80 55.64
C ALA A 440 -53.36 -8.42 56.13
N ARG A 441 -54.07 -7.84 57.10
CA ARG A 441 -53.69 -6.57 57.74
C ARG A 441 -52.34 -6.66 58.46
N GLN A 442 -52.08 -7.76 59.17
CA GLN A 442 -50.81 -7.96 59.86
C GLN A 442 -49.63 -8.09 58.91
N ILE A 443 -49.76 -8.86 57.82
CA ILE A 443 -48.69 -9.01 56.83
C ILE A 443 -48.41 -7.68 56.12
N LYS A 444 -49.43 -6.85 55.88
CA LYS A 444 -49.26 -5.50 55.33
C LYS A 444 -48.52 -4.57 56.29
N GLY A 445 -48.75 -4.68 57.60
CA GLY A 445 -48.18 -3.78 58.61
C GLY A 445 -46.82 -4.19 59.19
N SER A 446 -46.52 -5.49 59.30
CA SER A 446 -45.35 -6.02 60.06
C SER A 446 -44.35 -6.85 59.24
N GLY A 447 -44.53 -6.89 57.91
CA GLY A 447 -43.67 -7.64 57.00
C GLY A 447 -44.09 -9.09 56.78
N GLU A 448 -43.38 -9.77 55.87
CA GLU A 448 -43.72 -11.13 55.44
C GLU A 448 -43.41 -12.19 56.51
N SER A 449 -44.36 -13.08 56.81
CA SER A 449 -44.19 -14.17 57.77
C SER A 449 -44.62 -15.51 57.19
N SER A 450 -43.67 -16.47 57.13
CA SER A 450 -43.95 -17.83 56.63
C SER A 450 -44.97 -18.59 57.48
N VAL A 451 -45.09 -18.27 58.77
CA VAL A 451 -46.06 -18.89 59.68
C VAL A 451 -47.46 -18.35 59.40
N LEU A 452 -47.61 -17.04 59.19
CA LEU A 452 -48.90 -16.45 58.85
C LEU A 452 -49.38 -16.87 57.45
N TYR A 453 -48.47 -17.04 56.48
CA TYR A 453 -48.80 -17.62 55.18
C TYR A 453 -49.31 -19.06 55.29
N LEU A 454 -48.73 -19.88 56.18
CA LEU A 454 -49.21 -21.24 56.44
C LEU A 454 -50.64 -21.23 57.02
N GLU A 455 -50.93 -20.37 58.00
CA GLU A 455 -52.28 -20.31 58.59
C GLU A 455 -53.31 -19.77 57.60
N ALA A 456 -52.96 -18.74 56.81
CA ALA A 456 -53.83 -18.27 55.73
C ALA A 456 -54.09 -19.36 54.68
N TYR A 457 -53.05 -20.10 54.27
CA TYR A 457 -53.17 -21.24 53.36
C TYR A 457 -54.07 -22.34 53.95
N ARG A 458 -53.96 -22.68 55.23
CA ARG A 458 -54.81 -23.70 55.87
C ARG A 458 -56.29 -23.37 55.84
N ILE A 459 -56.64 -22.08 55.95
CA ILE A 459 -58.02 -21.62 55.81
C ILE A 459 -58.47 -21.79 54.36
N LEU A 460 -57.69 -21.28 53.39
CA LEU A 460 -58.01 -21.40 51.96
C LEU A 460 -58.05 -22.85 51.47
N ALA A 461 -57.22 -23.75 52.02
CA ALA A 461 -57.23 -25.17 51.67
C ALA A 461 -58.49 -25.90 52.15
N LYS A 462 -59.15 -25.40 53.21
CA LYS A 462 -60.44 -25.91 53.70
C LYS A 462 -61.62 -25.25 52.99
N GLU A 463 -61.53 -23.95 52.73
CA GLU A 463 -62.58 -23.13 52.12
C GLU A 463 -62.02 -22.29 50.96
N PRO A 464 -61.82 -22.88 49.77
CA PRO A 464 -61.20 -22.17 48.64
C PRO A 464 -61.99 -20.95 48.16
N PHE A 465 -63.32 -20.94 48.31
CA PHE A 465 -64.20 -19.85 47.87
C PHE A 465 -63.92 -18.50 48.57
N LEU A 466 -63.23 -18.52 49.73
CA LEU A 466 -62.78 -17.30 50.40
C LEU A 466 -61.71 -16.53 49.59
N LEU A 467 -61.11 -17.17 48.59
CA LEU A 467 -60.42 -16.50 47.50
C LEU A 467 -61.47 -16.01 46.49
N TYR A 468 -62.04 -14.82 46.72
CA TYR A 468 -63.11 -14.25 45.89
C TYR A 468 -62.62 -13.18 44.90
N GLN A 469 -61.39 -12.68 45.08
CA GLN A 469 -60.77 -11.68 44.21
C GLN A 469 -59.27 -11.98 44.00
N PRO A 470 -58.70 -11.66 42.83
CA PRO A 470 -57.27 -11.82 42.55
C PRO A 470 -56.44 -10.66 43.12
N ASP A 471 -56.40 -10.52 44.44
CA ASP A 471 -55.68 -9.45 45.14
C ASP A 471 -54.19 -9.78 45.42
N GLU A 472 -53.43 -8.80 45.93
CA GLU A 472 -52.00 -8.97 46.24
C GLU A 472 -51.77 -10.03 47.33
N PHE A 473 -52.67 -10.10 48.32
CA PHE A 473 -52.59 -11.04 49.42
C PHE A 473 -52.83 -12.48 48.96
N GLY A 474 -53.89 -12.72 48.18
CA GLY A 474 -54.17 -14.00 47.54
C GLY A 474 -53.00 -14.45 46.66
N ARG A 475 -52.44 -13.55 45.82
CA ARG A 475 -51.26 -13.85 45.00
C ARG A 475 -50.05 -14.30 45.82
N LYS A 476 -49.75 -13.62 46.94
CA LYS A 476 -48.61 -13.95 47.82
C LYS A 476 -48.79 -15.34 48.46
N ILE A 477 -49.99 -15.66 48.94
CA ILE A 477 -50.28 -16.96 49.54
C ILE A 477 -50.21 -18.08 48.50
N LEU A 478 -50.82 -17.87 47.33
CA LEU A 478 -50.81 -18.85 46.25
C LEU A 478 -49.39 -19.08 45.72
N HIS A 479 -48.57 -18.03 45.60
CA HIS A 479 -47.16 -18.19 45.23
C HIS A 479 -46.35 -18.94 46.29
N TRP A 480 -46.60 -18.66 47.58
CA TRP A 480 -45.98 -19.40 48.69
C TRP A 480 -46.40 -20.88 48.67
N ALA A 481 -47.66 -21.18 48.36
CA ALA A 481 -48.18 -22.54 48.23
C ALA A 481 -47.60 -23.26 46.99
N ALA A 482 -47.51 -22.56 45.85
CA ALA A 482 -46.91 -23.05 44.61
C ALA A 482 -45.45 -23.48 44.81
N LYS A 483 -44.61 -22.59 45.38
CA LYS A 483 -43.19 -22.89 45.70
C LYS A 483 -43.00 -24.12 46.59
N ARG A 484 -44.02 -24.48 47.38
CA ARG A 484 -43.98 -25.60 48.32
C ARG A 484 -44.78 -26.80 47.85
N GLN A 485 -45.27 -26.81 46.61
CA GLN A 485 -46.14 -27.86 46.04
C GLN A 485 -47.28 -28.20 47.00
N ALA A 486 -48.04 -27.17 47.38
CA ALA A 486 -49.16 -27.26 48.31
C ALA A 486 -50.48 -26.79 47.69
N ILE A 487 -50.56 -26.63 46.36
CA ILE A 487 -51.84 -26.28 45.72
C ILE A 487 -52.76 -27.51 45.75
N THR A 488 -53.99 -27.33 46.20
CA THR A 488 -55.03 -28.37 46.20
C THR A 488 -55.96 -28.21 45.01
N ARG A 489 -56.68 -29.28 44.63
CA ARG A 489 -57.67 -29.24 43.53
C ARG A 489 -58.72 -28.15 43.71
N GLY A 490 -59.28 -28.00 44.91
CA GLY A 490 -60.27 -26.95 45.19
C GLY A 490 -59.73 -25.53 45.06
N ILE A 491 -58.45 -25.29 45.39
CA ILE A 491 -57.80 -24.00 45.15
C ILE A 491 -57.61 -23.78 43.64
N ALA A 492 -57.18 -24.81 42.89
CA ALA A 492 -57.00 -24.71 41.44
C ALA A 492 -58.31 -24.41 40.70
N GLU A 493 -59.43 -25.05 41.08
CA GLU A 493 -60.77 -24.78 40.54
C GLU A 493 -61.21 -23.33 40.80
N GLN A 494 -60.97 -22.80 42.01
CA GLN A 494 -61.30 -21.41 42.32
C GLN A 494 -60.41 -20.41 41.56
N VAL A 495 -59.11 -20.68 41.46
CA VAL A 495 -58.18 -19.86 40.65
C VAL A 495 -58.59 -19.88 39.17
N CYS A 496 -59.06 -21.01 38.65
CA CYS A 496 -59.57 -21.12 37.28
C CYS A 496 -60.76 -20.18 37.03
N ARG A 497 -61.66 -20.01 38.01
CA ARG A 497 -62.81 -19.09 37.92
C ARG A 497 -62.39 -17.62 38.00
N LEU A 498 -61.38 -17.30 38.79
CA LEU A 498 -60.87 -15.93 38.96
C LEU A 498 -59.92 -15.47 37.85
N ALA A 499 -59.36 -16.39 37.06
CA ALA A 499 -58.39 -16.07 36.02
C ALA A 499 -58.84 -14.95 35.03
N PRO A 500 -60.11 -14.86 34.59
CA PRO A 500 -60.57 -13.77 33.72
C PRO A 500 -60.51 -12.38 34.36
N GLU A 501 -60.71 -12.31 35.69
CA GLU A 501 -60.78 -11.06 36.48
C GLU A 501 -59.40 -10.44 36.73
N ILE A 502 -58.31 -11.15 36.42
CA ILE A 502 -56.94 -10.63 36.57
C ILE A 502 -56.72 -9.48 35.58
N LEU A 503 -56.50 -8.28 36.12
CA LEU A 503 -56.42 -7.02 35.38
C LEU A 503 -55.07 -6.73 34.73
N GLU A 504 -53.99 -7.35 35.18
CA GLU A 504 -52.62 -7.09 34.68
C GLU A 504 -51.80 -8.39 34.57
N PHE A 505 -50.87 -8.42 33.62
CA PHE A 505 -49.93 -9.53 33.53
C PHE A 505 -48.93 -9.49 34.69
N HIS A 506 -48.87 -10.59 35.46
CA HIS A 506 -47.83 -10.79 36.47
C HIS A 506 -47.16 -12.17 36.31
N PRO A 507 -45.80 -12.28 36.30
CA PRO A 507 -45.10 -13.56 36.16
C PRO A 507 -45.48 -14.60 37.22
N ILE A 508 -45.76 -14.15 38.45
CA ILE A 508 -46.24 -15.01 39.55
C ILE A 508 -47.61 -15.61 39.24
N TRP A 509 -48.55 -14.85 38.67
CA TRP A 509 -49.86 -15.37 38.31
C TRP A 509 -49.74 -16.44 37.22
N TYR A 510 -48.86 -16.25 36.24
CA TYR A 510 -48.54 -17.28 35.25
C TYR A 510 -47.98 -18.56 35.90
N GLN A 511 -47.02 -18.44 36.81
CA GLN A 511 -46.49 -19.58 37.56
C GLN A 511 -47.59 -20.31 38.36
N ILE A 512 -48.47 -19.57 39.05
CA ILE A 512 -49.58 -20.15 39.80
C ILE A 512 -50.52 -20.92 38.86
N LEU A 513 -50.89 -20.35 37.71
CA LEU A 513 -51.76 -21.01 36.73
C LEU A 513 -51.12 -22.29 36.15
N CYS A 514 -49.81 -22.29 35.89
CA CYS A 514 -49.07 -23.49 35.49
C CYS A 514 -49.14 -24.59 36.56
N GLU A 515 -48.87 -24.25 37.83
CA GLU A 515 -48.91 -25.21 38.95
C GLU A 515 -50.35 -25.69 39.24
N CYS A 516 -51.36 -24.83 39.08
CA CYS A 516 -52.76 -25.20 39.19
C CYS A 516 -53.16 -26.22 38.10
N TYR A 517 -52.61 -26.12 36.89
CA TYR A 517 -52.86 -27.10 35.82
C TYR A 517 -52.29 -28.49 36.17
N GLU A 518 -51.13 -28.57 36.82
CA GLU A 518 -50.55 -29.86 37.23
C GLU A 518 -51.46 -30.61 38.24
N VAL A 519 -52.26 -29.88 39.03
CA VAL A 519 -53.20 -30.46 40.02
C VAL A 519 -54.62 -30.60 39.46
N PHE A 520 -55.01 -29.77 38.49
CA PHE A 520 -56.32 -29.77 37.83
C PHE A 520 -56.15 -29.71 36.29
N PRO A 521 -55.74 -30.81 35.64
CA PRO A 521 -55.42 -30.85 34.21
C PRO A 521 -56.66 -31.00 33.32
N GLU A 522 -57.70 -30.21 33.58
CA GLU A 522 -58.96 -30.24 32.83
C GLU A 522 -59.02 -29.16 31.74
N LYS A 523 -59.97 -29.31 30.81
CA LYS A 523 -60.14 -28.43 29.64
C LYS A 523 -60.35 -26.97 30.05
N GLU A 524 -61.07 -26.74 31.15
CA GLU A 524 -61.40 -25.43 31.70
C GLU A 524 -60.15 -24.69 32.18
N MET A 525 -59.26 -25.39 32.90
CA MET A 525 -58.00 -24.82 33.38
C MET A 525 -57.04 -24.50 32.23
N LEU A 526 -56.95 -25.39 31.23
CA LEU A 526 -56.16 -25.14 30.03
C LEU A 526 -56.69 -23.93 29.25
N GLN A 527 -58.01 -23.76 29.19
CA GLN A 527 -58.66 -22.61 28.56
C GLN A 527 -58.38 -21.32 29.32
N ALA A 528 -58.46 -21.32 30.65
CA ALA A 528 -58.12 -20.18 31.49
C ALA A 528 -56.65 -19.76 31.31
N LEU A 529 -55.72 -20.72 31.31
CA LEU A 529 -54.29 -20.47 31.10
C LEU A 529 -53.98 -19.93 29.69
N CYS A 530 -54.52 -20.56 28.64
CA CYS A 530 -54.32 -20.09 27.26
C CYS A 530 -54.93 -18.69 27.06
N SER A 531 -56.12 -18.43 27.61
CA SER A 531 -56.80 -17.14 27.50
C SER A 531 -56.05 -16.03 28.26
N TYR A 532 -55.50 -16.33 29.43
CA TYR A 532 -54.67 -15.40 30.19
C TYR A 532 -53.40 -15.02 29.42
N CYS A 533 -52.69 -16.00 28.85
CA CYS A 533 -51.51 -15.74 28.02
C CYS A 533 -51.85 -14.92 26.76
N LEU A 534 -52.98 -15.21 26.10
CA LEU A 534 -53.45 -14.49 24.91
C LEU A 534 -53.85 -13.05 25.22
N LYS A 535 -54.59 -12.82 26.32
CA LYS A 535 -55.02 -11.48 26.78
C LYS A 535 -53.84 -10.52 26.91
N TRP A 536 -52.66 -11.05 27.24
CA TRP A 536 -51.44 -10.28 27.49
C TRP A 536 -50.35 -10.46 26.43
N ASN A 537 -50.70 -10.93 25.22
CA ASN A 537 -49.76 -11.08 24.09
C ASN A 537 -48.48 -11.88 24.44
N CYS A 538 -48.62 -12.91 25.28
CA CYS A 538 -47.50 -13.74 25.69
C CYS A 538 -47.10 -14.69 24.57
N TYR A 539 -46.06 -14.30 23.81
CA TYR A 539 -45.50 -15.08 22.72
C TYR A 539 -44.06 -15.52 23.04
N GLY A 540 -43.73 -16.77 22.69
CA GLY A 540 -42.38 -17.32 22.88
C GLY A 540 -42.38 -18.82 23.15
N GLU A 541 -41.22 -19.46 23.05
CA GLU A 541 -41.09 -20.92 23.15
C GLU A 541 -41.62 -21.48 24.50
N ASN A 542 -41.49 -20.70 25.58
CA ASN A 542 -41.98 -21.06 26.91
C ASN A 542 -43.53 -21.19 26.97
N TYR A 543 -44.26 -20.46 26.12
CA TYR A 543 -45.72 -20.47 26.07
C TYR A 543 -46.27 -21.44 25.01
N TRP A 544 -45.46 -21.81 24.02
CA TRP A 544 -45.86 -22.66 22.90
C TRP A 544 -46.52 -23.97 23.33
N GLY A 545 -45.98 -24.61 24.38
CA GLY A 545 -46.50 -25.88 24.89
C GLY A 545 -47.98 -25.81 25.26
N TRP A 546 -48.42 -24.69 25.82
CA TRP A 546 -49.81 -24.47 26.21
C TRP A 546 -50.72 -24.27 25.00
N TYR A 547 -50.34 -23.40 24.07
CA TYR A 547 -51.10 -23.19 22.83
C TYR A 547 -51.19 -24.48 21.99
N HIS A 548 -50.12 -25.27 21.94
CA HIS A 548 -50.13 -26.54 21.23
C HIS A 548 -51.11 -27.55 21.85
N ARG A 549 -51.15 -27.65 23.19
CA ARG A 549 -52.15 -28.46 23.90
C ARG A 549 -53.57 -27.95 23.64
N GLY A 550 -53.78 -26.62 23.69
CA GLY A 550 -55.08 -26.02 23.42
C GLY A 550 -55.62 -26.32 22.01
N ILE A 551 -54.75 -26.34 21.00
CA ILE A 551 -55.13 -26.73 19.63
C ILE A 551 -55.46 -28.22 19.53
N ARG A 552 -54.72 -29.10 20.23
CA ARG A 552 -55.03 -30.55 20.26
C ARG A 552 -56.40 -30.83 20.90
N GLU A 553 -56.72 -30.13 21.99
CA GLU A 553 -58.01 -30.21 22.70
C GLU A 553 -59.15 -29.42 22.02
N LYS A 554 -58.90 -28.85 20.83
CA LYS A 554 -59.86 -28.07 20.04
C LYS A 554 -60.52 -26.94 20.86
N LEU A 555 -59.73 -26.20 21.63
CA LEU A 555 -60.20 -25.02 22.35
C LEU A 555 -60.67 -23.92 21.39
N ARG A 556 -61.84 -23.33 21.67
CA ARG A 556 -62.41 -22.23 20.87
C ARG A 556 -61.99 -20.88 21.45
N ILE A 557 -60.70 -20.55 21.35
CA ILE A 557 -60.15 -19.26 21.80
C ILE A 557 -59.71 -18.46 20.57
N ALA A 558 -60.17 -17.21 20.46
CA ALA A 558 -59.75 -16.32 19.38
C ALA A 558 -58.24 -16.01 19.49
N GLY A 559 -57.53 -15.99 18.36
CA GLY A 559 -56.09 -15.70 18.33
C GLY A 559 -55.16 -16.87 18.66
N ILE A 560 -55.69 -18.07 18.95
CA ILE A 560 -54.85 -19.21 19.39
C ILE A 560 -53.92 -19.73 18.30
N TYR A 561 -54.33 -19.67 17.02
CA TYR A 561 -53.51 -20.11 15.89
C TYR A 561 -52.36 -19.13 15.62
N GLU A 562 -52.63 -17.83 15.74
CA GLU A 562 -51.67 -16.74 15.66
C GLU A 562 -50.66 -16.84 16.79
N ALA A 563 -51.11 -17.01 18.03
CA ALA A 563 -50.22 -17.18 19.18
C ALA A 563 -49.36 -18.44 19.10
N TRP A 564 -49.91 -19.54 18.56
CA TRP A 564 -49.14 -20.74 18.27
C TRP A 564 -48.02 -20.46 17.28
N MET A 565 -48.32 -19.76 16.17
CA MET A 565 -47.34 -19.42 15.14
C MET A 565 -46.27 -18.43 15.63
N MET A 566 -46.67 -17.43 16.44
CA MET A 566 -45.75 -16.47 17.06
C MET A 566 -44.81 -17.12 18.09
N SER A 567 -45.24 -18.21 18.71
CA SER A 567 -44.50 -18.92 19.77
C SER A 567 -43.71 -20.14 19.27
N ALA A 568 -43.93 -20.58 18.03
CA ALA A 568 -43.30 -21.77 17.47
C ALA A 568 -41.80 -21.55 17.17
N GLY A 569 -40.96 -22.40 17.75
CA GLY A 569 -39.55 -22.51 17.44
C GLY A 569 -39.28 -23.31 16.15
N LYS A 570 -38.00 -23.46 15.79
CA LYS A 570 -37.59 -24.14 14.53
C LYS A 570 -38.08 -25.60 14.45
N LYS A 571 -38.00 -26.36 15.55
CA LYS A 571 -38.42 -27.78 15.60
C LYS A 571 -39.94 -27.93 15.42
N GLN A 572 -40.69 -27.02 16.02
CA GLN A 572 -42.16 -27.05 16.02
C GLN A 572 -42.72 -26.71 14.63
N LEU A 573 -42.01 -25.89 13.86
CA LEU A 573 -42.36 -25.54 12.49
C LEU A 573 -42.15 -26.68 11.49
N GLU A 574 -41.41 -27.75 11.82
CA GLU A 574 -41.26 -28.90 10.93
C GLU A 574 -42.56 -29.72 10.79
N ARG A 575 -43.48 -29.63 11.77
CA ARG A 575 -44.74 -30.37 11.79
C ARG A 575 -45.88 -29.50 12.27
N ILE A 576 -46.31 -28.57 11.42
CA ILE A 576 -47.45 -27.68 11.70
C ILE A 576 -48.77 -28.50 11.68
N PRO A 577 -49.64 -28.37 12.70
CA PRO A 577 -50.95 -29.02 12.70
C PRO A 577 -51.82 -28.60 11.52
N LYS A 578 -52.55 -29.54 10.91
CA LYS A 578 -53.46 -29.29 9.77
C LYS A 578 -54.45 -28.15 10.03
N SER A 579 -54.99 -28.04 11.25
CA SER A 579 -55.93 -26.97 11.64
C SER A 579 -55.31 -25.58 11.53
N VAL A 580 -54.03 -25.43 11.89
CA VAL A 580 -53.30 -24.15 11.81
C VAL A 580 -53.03 -23.78 10.35
N VAL A 581 -52.62 -24.75 9.52
CA VAL A 581 -52.38 -24.51 8.09
C VAL A 581 -53.66 -24.09 7.38
N MET A 582 -54.77 -24.81 7.60
CA MET A 582 -56.06 -24.50 6.98
C MET A 582 -56.59 -23.11 7.41
N TYR A 583 -56.38 -22.71 8.66
CA TYR A 583 -56.76 -21.38 9.14
C TYR A 583 -56.07 -20.26 8.33
N PHE A 584 -54.75 -20.35 8.17
CA PHE A 584 -53.97 -19.34 7.44
C PHE A 584 -54.10 -19.43 5.90
N GLN A 585 -54.78 -20.46 5.37
CA GLN A 585 -55.14 -20.51 3.96
C GLN A 585 -56.17 -19.44 3.60
N TYR A 586 -57.14 -19.19 4.50
CA TYR A 586 -58.26 -18.27 4.25
C TYR A 586 -58.07 -16.90 4.89
N ASN A 587 -57.44 -16.81 6.07
CA ASN A 587 -57.21 -15.55 6.77
C ASN A 587 -55.79 -15.49 7.33
N CYS A 588 -54.92 -14.71 6.69
CA CYS A 588 -53.52 -14.56 7.07
C CYS A 588 -53.20 -13.10 7.42
N SER A 589 -53.35 -12.76 8.70
CA SER A 589 -53.04 -11.45 9.28
C SER A 589 -51.73 -11.46 10.10
N LEU A 590 -50.83 -12.39 9.79
CA LEU A 590 -49.57 -12.55 10.53
C LEU A 590 -48.58 -11.41 10.23
N PRO A 591 -47.77 -10.98 11.22
CA PRO A 591 -46.62 -10.12 10.97
C PRO A 591 -45.57 -10.78 10.05
N TYR A 592 -44.72 -9.96 9.42
CA TYR A 592 -43.72 -10.39 8.42
C TYR A 592 -42.92 -11.65 8.79
N ARG A 593 -42.25 -11.67 9.96
CA ARG A 593 -41.37 -12.77 10.36
C ARG A 593 -42.12 -14.12 10.53
N PRO A 594 -43.21 -14.19 11.31
CA PRO A 594 -44.05 -15.40 11.38
C PRO A 594 -44.61 -15.82 10.02
N GLN A 595 -45.08 -14.88 9.20
CA GLN A 595 -45.63 -15.21 7.88
C GLN A 595 -44.57 -15.81 6.94
N ALA A 596 -43.35 -15.26 6.93
CA ALA A 596 -42.23 -15.82 6.17
C ALA A 596 -41.87 -17.24 6.64
N LYS A 597 -41.84 -17.48 7.95
CA LYS A 597 -41.62 -18.83 8.53
C LYS A 597 -42.69 -19.84 8.13
N LEU A 598 -43.96 -19.43 8.13
CA LEU A 598 -45.08 -20.27 7.69
C LEU A 598 -44.86 -20.68 6.23
N TYR A 599 -44.61 -19.72 5.34
CA TYR A 599 -44.44 -19.99 3.93
C TYR A 599 -43.20 -20.84 3.63
N ARG A 600 -42.06 -20.57 4.28
CA ARG A 600 -40.86 -21.42 4.20
C ARG A 600 -41.18 -22.87 4.58
N SER A 601 -41.93 -23.09 5.66
CA SER A 601 -42.34 -24.43 6.07
C SER A 601 -43.26 -25.10 5.05
N ILE A 602 -44.21 -24.37 4.47
CA ILE A 602 -45.12 -24.92 3.45
C ILE A 602 -44.34 -25.32 2.19
N ILE A 603 -43.38 -24.49 1.75
CA ILE A 603 -42.50 -24.78 0.61
C ILE A 603 -41.64 -26.03 0.89
N ARG A 604 -41.03 -26.15 2.07
CA ARG A 604 -40.21 -27.32 2.45
C ARG A 604 -41.00 -28.63 2.42
N HIS A 605 -42.31 -28.59 2.70
CA HIS A 605 -43.20 -29.75 2.74
C HIS A 605 -44.21 -29.79 1.58
N LYS A 606 -43.87 -29.23 0.42
CA LYS A 606 -44.74 -29.12 -0.77
C LYS A 606 -45.42 -30.43 -1.18
N SER A 607 -44.73 -31.56 -1.06
CA SER A 607 -45.26 -32.89 -1.37
C SER A 607 -46.43 -33.31 -0.46
N SER A 608 -46.47 -32.84 0.78
CA SER A 608 -47.52 -33.15 1.76
C SER A 608 -48.79 -32.29 1.57
N TRP A 609 -48.73 -31.21 0.78
CA TRP A 609 -49.81 -30.21 0.65
C TRP A 609 -50.27 -29.98 -0.80
N LYS A 610 -50.06 -30.95 -1.70
CA LYS A 610 -50.32 -30.83 -3.14
C LYS A 610 -51.71 -30.26 -3.51
N GLY A 611 -52.75 -30.56 -2.74
CA GLY A 611 -54.12 -30.06 -2.99
C GLY A 611 -54.36 -28.58 -2.60
N ASN A 612 -53.62 -28.04 -1.64
CA ASN A 612 -53.86 -26.68 -1.10
C ASN A 612 -52.77 -25.68 -1.46
N PHE A 613 -51.64 -26.14 -2.02
CA PHE A 613 -50.50 -25.30 -2.34
C PHE A 613 -50.83 -24.16 -3.31
N HIS A 614 -51.75 -24.39 -4.27
CA HIS A 614 -52.12 -23.37 -5.26
C HIS A 614 -52.75 -22.11 -4.64
N HIS A 615 -53.55 -22.27 -3.58
CA HIS A 615 -54.11 -21.14 -2.83
C HIS A 615 -53.03 -20.37 -2.06
N PHE A 616 -52.06 -21.08 -1.48
CA PHE A 616 -50.90 -20.46 -0.84
C PHE A 616 -49.99 -19.76 -1.84
N GLN A 617 -49.88 -20.26 -3.07
CA GLN A 617 -49.01 -19.68 -4.10
C GLN A 617 -49.40 -18.24 -4.43
N LYS A 618 -50.68 -17.96 -4.67
CA LYS A 618 -51.15 -16.58 -4.94
C LYS A 618 -50.89 -15.64 -3.75
N ASN A 619 -51.17 -16.10 -2.53
CA ASN A 619 -50.91 -15.33 -1.31
C ASN A 619 -49.41 -15.13 -1.06
N MET A 620 -48.57 -16.09 -1.44
CA MET A 620 -47.11 -16.00 -1.39
C MET A 620 -46.57 -15.02 -2.44
N GLU A 621 -47.13 -14.99 -3.65
CA GLU A 621 -46.80 -14.02 -4.72
C GLU A 621 -47.05 -12.57 -4.27
N GLU A 622 -48.25 -12.26 -3.80
CA GLU A 622 -48.60 -10.92 -3.30
C GLU A 622 -47.72 -10.52 -2.11
N PHE A 623 -47.48 -11.45 -1.18
CA PHE A 623 -46.59 -11.23 -0.05
C PHE A 623 -45.15 -10.98 -0.49
N ALA A 624 -44.61 -11.80 -1.40
CA ALA A 624 -43.27 -11.69 -1.91
C ALA A 624 -43.07 -10.32 -2.58
N LEU A 625 -43.95 -9.93 -3.51
CA LEU A 625 -43.89 -8.62 -4.18
C LEU A 625 -43.92 -7.46 -3.18
N LYS A 626 -44.81 -7.52 -2.18
CA LYS A 626 -44.87 -6.51 -1.11
C LYS A 626 -43.57 -6.43 -0.31
N GLN A 627 -42.96 -7.56 0.02
CA GLN A 627 -41.69 -7.58 0.76
C GLN A 627 -40.49 -7.15 -0.12
N VAL A 628 -40.49 -7.46 -1.42
CA VAL A 628 -39.45 -6.99 -2.37
C VAL A 628 -39.49 -5.47 -2.44
N LYS A 629 -40.68 -4.86 -2.60
CA LYS A 629 -40.84 -3.40 -2.57
C LYS A 629 -40.38 -2.78 -1.25
N ALA A 630 -40.53 -3.51 -0.13
CA ALA A 630 -40.03 -3.10 1.18
C ALA A 630 -38.51 -3.33 1.40
N GLY A 631 -37.81 -3.97 0.45
CA GLY A 631 -36.36 -4.21 0.51
C GLY A 631 -35.90 -5.16 1.63
N ARG A 632 -36.77 -6.07 2.09
CA ARG A 632 -36.47 -6.98 3.20
C ARG A 632 -35.87 -8.28 2.71
N ILE A 633 -34.81 -8.74 3.38
CA ILE A 633 -34.15 -10.02 3.07
C ILE A 633 -33.65 -10.66 4.37
N ASP A 634 -34.06 -11.90 4.59
CA ASP A 634 -33.61 -12.79 5.66
C ASP A 634 -33.73 -14.25 5.19
N GLU A 635 -33.30 -15.20 6.02
CA GLU A 635 -33.26 -16.63 5.66
C GLU A 635 -34.65 -17.21 5.38
N ASP A 636 -35.69 -16.65 6.01
CA ASP A 636 -37.04 -17.16 5.90
C ASP A 636 -37.72 -16.65 4.63
N ILE A 637 -37.60 -15.36 4.31
CA ILE A 637 -38.16 -14.77 3.09
C ILE A 637 -37.38 -15.19 1.83
N ALA A 638 -36.07 -15.43 1.93
CA ALA A 638 -35.26 -15.87 0.78
C ALA A 638 -35.76 -17.19 0.19
N ALA A 639 -36.17 -18.14 1.03
CA ALA A 639 -36.77 -19.40 0.58
C ALA A 639 -38.08 -19.18 -0.20
N VAL A 640 -38.88 -18.17 0.19
CA VAL A 640 -40.11 -17.79 -0.53
C VAL A 640 -39.76 -17.15 -1.87
N TYR A 641 -38.79 -16.25 -1.90
CA TYR A 641 -38.34 -15.60 -3.13
C TYR A 641 -37.79 -16.58 -4.15
N GLN A 642 -37.00 -17.56 -3.74
CA GLN A 642 -36.43 -18.58 -4.63
C GLN A 642 -37.51 -19.45 -5.32
N GLU A 643 -38.62 -19.72 -4.63
CA GLU A 643 -39.73 -20.52 -5.18
C GLU A 643 -40.65 -19.70 -6.09
N ILE A 644 -40.90 -18.44 -5.74
CA ILE A 644 -41.96 -17.63 -6.34
C ILE A 644 -41.45 -16.69 -7.45
N LEU A 645 -40.31 -16.02 -7.24
CA LEU A 645 -39.82 -15.03 -8.19
C LEU A 645 -39.34 -15.73 -9.47
N LYS A 646 -39.89 -15.32 -10.61
CA LYS A 646 -39.47 -15.78 -11.93
C LYS A 646 -39.00 -14.61 -12.79
N PRO A 647 -38.06 -14.82 -13.74
CA PRO A 647 -37.58 -13.75 -14.60
C PRO A 647 -38.69 -13.05 -15.39
N ASP A 648 -39.77 -13.76 -15.73
CA ASP A 648 -40.92 -13.20 -16.47
C ASP A 648 -41.73 -12.15 -15.68
N MET A 649 -41.60 -12.13 -14.35
CA MET A 649 -42.26 -11.15 -13.50
C MET A 649 -41.50 -9.80 -13.44
N MET A 650 -40.35 -9.70 -14.10
CA MET A 650 -39.50 -8.52 -14.09
C MET A 650 -40.13 -7.36 -14.86
N THR A 651 -40.49 -6.31 -14.13
CA THR A 651 -40.87 -5.00 -14.68
C THR A 651 -39.83 -3.95 -14.30
N GLU A 652 -39.86 -2.78 -14.94
CA GLU A 652 -38.95 -1.67 -14.61
C GLU A 652 -39.03 -1.31 -13.11
N GLU A 653 -40.23 -1.22 -12.55
CA GLU A 653 -40.44 -0.88 -11.13
C GLU A 653 -39.92 -1.98 -10.18
N LEU A 654 -40.15 -3.26 -10.52
CA LEU A 654 -39.71 -4.38 -9.70
C LEU A 654 -38.19 -4.55 -9.74
N SER A 655 -37.56 -4.36 -10.91
CA SER A 655 -36.11 -4.51 -11.09
C SER A 655 -35.30 -3.61 -10.15
N ARG A 656 -35.73 -2.35 -9.95
CA ARG A 656 -35.08 -1.41 -9.03
C ARG A 656 -35.06 -1.90 -7.58
N HIS A 657 -36.17 -2.48 -7.13
CA HIS A 657 -36.28 -3.01 -5.77
C HIS A 657 -35.56 -4.34 -5.63
N LEU A 658 -35.63 -5.19 -6.67
CA LEU A 658 -34.98 -6.49 -6.71
C LEU A 658 -33.44 -6.34 -6.68
N ALA A 659 -32.87 -5.35 -7.37
CA ALA A 659 -31.43 -5.09 -7.36
C ALA A 659 -30.84 -4.91 -5.95
N LYS A 660 -31.64 -4.40 -5.00
CA LYS A 660 -31.22 -4.19 -3.60
C LYS A 660 -31.11 -5.50 -2.81
N ILE A 661 -31.88 -6.52 -3.18
CA ILE A 661 -31.97 -7.79 -2.45
C ILE A 661 -31.29 -8.95 -3.19
N LEU A 662 -31.25 -8.94 -4.53
CA LEU A 662 -30.79 -10.04 -5.38
C LEU A 662 -29.35 -10.45 -5.09
N PHE A 663 -28.48 -9.46 -4.86
CA PHE A 663 -27.06 -9.65 -4.63
C PHE A 663 -26.71 -9.74 -3.13
N THR A 664 -27.67 -10.07 -2.28
CA THR A 664 -27.46 -10.16 -0.83
C THR A 664 -26.90 -11.52 -0.43
N TYR A 665 -25.84 -11.51 0.36
CA TYR A 665 -25.20 -12.67 0.95
C TYR A 665 -25.34 -12.61 2.48
N LYS A 666 -25.63 -13.75 3.09
CA LYS A 666 -25.58 -13.95 4.54
C LYS A 666 -24.14 -14.23 4.94
N VAL A 667 -23.63 -13.46 5.89
CA VAL A 667 -22.30 -13.63 6.48
C VAL A 667 -22.47 -14.02 7.94
N THR A 668 -21.96 -15.18 8.32
CA THR A 668 -21.94 -15.65 9.70
C THR A 668 -20.55 -15.41 10.30
N CYS A 669 -20.52 -14.77 11.46
CA CYS A 669 -19.34 -14.41 12.22
C CYS A 669 -19.47 -14.93 13.66
N LYS A 670 -18.43 -15.62 14.14
CA LYS A 670 -18.37 -16.16 15.50
C LYS A 670 -17.72 -15.21 16.51
N ASP A 671 -17.13 -14.11 16.04
CA ASP A 671 -16.45 -13.13 16.88
C ASP A 671 -17.47 -12.23 17.61
N ALA A 672 -17.69 -12.50 18.90
CA ALA A 672 -18.68 -11.78 19.72
C ALA A 672 -18.39 -10.28 19.91
N GLY A 673 -17.16 -9.82 19.62
CA GLY A 673 -16.77 -8.40 19.69
C GLY A 673 -17.11 -7.59 18.44
N ALA A 674 -17.52 -8.22 17.35
CA ALA A 674 -17.81 -7.54 16.09
C ALA A 674 -19.25 -6.99 16.05
N LEU A 675 -19.39 -5.73 15.68
CA LEU A 675 -20.71 -5.07 15.52
C LEU A 675 -21.06 -4.79 14.07
N ARG A 676 -20.07 -4.65 13.19
CA ARG A 676 -20.29 -4.38 11.76
C ARG A 676 -19.34 -5.16 10.88
N LEU A 677 -19.80 -5.47 9.67
CA LEU A 677 -19.04 -5.99 8.55
C LEU A 677 -18.72 -4.83 7.61
N VAL A 678 -17.44 -4.57 7.38
CA VAL A 678 -16.98 -3.61 6.38
C VAL A 678 -16.57 -4.40 5.14
N VAL A 679 -17.17 -4.09 4.00
CA VAL A 679 -16.96 -4.80 2.74
C VAL A 679 -16.38 -3.84 1.72
N ARG A 680 -15.25 -4.23 1.12
CA ARG A 680 -14.67 -3.55 -0.04
C ARG A 680 -14.60 -4.54 -1.20
N GLN A 681 -15.06 -4.10 -2.36
CA GLN A 681 -15.08 -4.90 -3.59
C GLN A 681 -14.19 -4.21 -4.60
N GLN A 682 -13.37 -4.97 -5.31
CA GLN A 682 -12.43 -4.43 -6.29
C GLN A 682 -13.09 -3.47 -7.29
N PRO A 683 -14.29 -3.75 -7.85
CA PRO A 683 -14.92 -2.84 -8.81
C PRO A 683 -15.38 -1.50 -8.22
N LEU A 684 -15.54 -1.37 -6.90
CA LEU A 684 -16.15 -0.20 -6.28
C LEU A 684 -15.11 0.70 -5.61
N LYS A 685 -15.24 2.01 -5.81
CA LYS A 685 -14.31 3.01 -5.23
C LYS A 685 -14.43 3.10 -3.70
N ARG A 686 -15.66 2.95 -3.18
CA ARG A 686 -16.00 3.07 -1.75
C ARG A 686 -16.37 1.72 -1.15
N GLU A 687 -15.95 1.53 0.10
CA GLU A 687 -16.40 0.43 0.95
C GLU A 687 -17.80 0.68 1.53
N LYS A 688 -18.48 -0.40 1.94
CA LYS A 688 -19.81 -0.34 2.58
C LYS A 688 -19.75 -1.02 3.95
N SER A 689 -20.46 -0.46 4.92
CA SER A 689 -20.57 -1.02 6.28
C SER A 689 -21.97 -1.57 6.52
N TYR A 690 -22.06 -2.78 7.08
CA TYR A 690 -23.29 -3.51 7.35
C TYR A 690 -23.34 -3.92 8.82
N PRO A 691 -24.49 -3.78 9.52
CA PRO A 691 -24.60 -4.19 10.92
C PRO A 691 -24.60 -5.72 11.07
N LEU A 692 -24.00 -6.20 12.16
CA LEU A 692 -24.02 -7.59 12.59
C LEU A 692 -25.02 -7.74 13.75
N SER A 693 -25.95 -8.69 13.64
CA SER A 693 -26.92 -9.01 14.69
C SER A 693 -26.81 -10.48 15.08
N ASN A 694 -26.49 -10.76 16.35
CA ASN A 694 -26.30 -12.13 16.85
C ASN A 694 -25.32 -12.97 16.00
N GLY A 695 -24.21 -12.37 15.56
CA GLY A 695 -23.23 -13.07 14.72
C GLY A 695 -23.62 -13.18 13.24
N VAL A 696 -24.72 -12.58 12.77
CA VAL A 696 -25.15 -12.67 11.37
C VAL A 696 -25.33 -11.27 10.77
N GLY A 697 -24.77 -11.06 9.58
CA GLY A 697 -24.97 -9.86 8.77
C GLY A 697 -25.40 -10.20 7.34
N PHE A 698 -26.04 -9.24 6.66
CA PHE A 698 -26.46 -9.36 5.27
C PHE A 698 -25.75 -8.29 4.43
N VAL A 699 -24.90 -8.72 3.51
CA VAL A 699 -24.01 -7.84 2.72
C VAL A 699 -24.35 -7.93 1.24
N SER A 700 -24.16 -6.85 0.48
CA SER A 700 -24.38 -6.87 -0.97
C SER A 700 -23.05 -7.09 -1.71
N LEU A 701 -22.91 -8.23 -2.41
CA LEU A 701 -21.71 -8.58 -3.17
C LEU A 701 -22.03 -8.69 -4.67
N TYR A 702 -21.38 -7.86 -5.46
CA TYR A 702 -21.51 -7.80 -6.92
C TYR A 702 -20.33 -8.49 -7.61
N SER A 703 -19.18 -8.64 -6.95
CA SER A 703 -18.01 -9.32 -7.50
C SER A 703 -17.49 -10.44 -6.58
N SER A 704 -16.78 -11.37 -7.18
CA SER A 704 -15.95 -12.40 -6.56
C SER A 704 -14.68 -11.84 -5.90
N SER A 705 -14.15 -10.71 -6.39
CA SER A 705 -12.98 -10.04 -5.83
C SER A 705 -13.40 -9.06 -4.71
N TYR A 706 -13.51 -9.54 -3.48
CA TYR A 706 -13.90 -8.73 -2.32
C TYR A 706 -13.17 -9.13 -1.04
N GLN A 707 -13.12 -8.20 -0.08
CA GLN A 707 -12.60 -8.42 1.26
C GLN A 707 -13.60 -7.92 2.30
N ILE A 708 -13.70 -8.66 3.41
CA ILE A 708 -14.59 -8.35 4.54
C ILE A 708 -13.77 -8.23 5.82
N LEU A 709 -13.82 -7.07 6.46
CA LEU A 709 -13.26 -6.84 7.79
C LEU A 709 -14.36 -6.65 8.83
N LEU A 710 -14.03 -6.92 10.08
CA LEU A 710 -14.91 -6.69 11.23
C LEU A 710 -14.61 -5.33 11.85
N GLU A 711 -15.64 -4.63 12.33
CA GLU A 711 -15.51 -3.37 13.07
C GLU A 711 -16.17 -3.49 14.45
N ASP A 712 -15.45 -3.10 15.51
CA ASP A 712 -15.92 -3.10 16.90
C ASP A 712 -16.69 -1.80 17.27
N SER A 713 -17.10 -1.69 18.55
CA SER A 713 -17.78 -0.50 19.10
C SER A 713 -16.90 0.75 19.16
N ARG A 714 -15.57 0.61 19.12
CA ARG A 714 -14.59 1.70 19.14
C ARG A 714 -14.19 2.14 17.73
N GLY A 715 -14.71 1.47 16.69
CA GLY A 715 -14.38 1.72 15.29
C GLY A 715 -13.04 1.11 14.84
N ASN A 716 -12.45 0.19 15.61
CA ASN A 716 -11.26 -0.53 15.19
C ASN A 716 -11.65 -1.61 14.18
N ARG A 717 -10.88 -1.71 13.09
CA ARG A 717 -11.05 -2.72 12.06
C ARG A 717 -10.05 -3.84 12.25
N PHE A 718 -10.51 -5.08 12.13
CA PHE A 718 -9.69 -6.26 12.33
C PHE A 718 -10.17 -7.43 11.48
N LEU A 719 -9.28 -8.41 11.31
CA LEU A 719 -9.61 -9.65 10.60
C LEU A 719 -10.39 -10.61 11.51
N PRO A 720 -11.32 -11.39 10.94
CA PRO A 720 -12.03 -12.41 11.69
C PRO A 720 -11.03 -13.49 12.18
N LYS A 721 -11.24 -14.03 13.40
CA LYS A 721 -10.32 -15.05 13.95
C LYS A 721 -10.40 -16.37 13.20
N GLU A 722 -11.61 -16.72 12.78
CA GLU A 722 -11.93 -17.85 11.94
C GLU A 722 -12.49 -17.35 10.60
N GLY A 723 -12.41 -18.14 9.54
CA GLY A 723 -12.98 -17.76 8.24
C GLY A 723 -14.48 -17.45 8.35
N LEU A 724 -14.92 -16.37 7.69
CA LEU A 724 -16.34 -16.02 7.60
C LEU A 724 -17.07 -16.97 6.66
N GLU A 725 -18.25 -17.42 7.07
CA GLU A 725 -19.12 -18.20 6.20
C GLU A 725 -20.02 -17.27 5.40
N VAL A 726 -19.87 -17.25 4.07
CA VAL A 726 -20.59 -16.35 3.16
C VAL A 726 -21.49 -17.16 2.23
N PHE A 727 -22.81 -16.98 2.33
CA PHE A 727 -23.80 -17.73 1.55
C PHE A 727 -24.73 -16.81 0.74
N PRO A 728 -24.92 -17.04 -0.57
CA PRO A 728 -25.88 -16.27 -1.38
C PRO A 728 -27.32 -16.55 -0.93
N MET A 729 -28.13 -15.48 -0.79
CA MET A 729 -29.54 -15.63 -0.40
C MET A 729 -30.44 -15.98 -1.57
N LEU A 730 -30.11 -15.52 -2.79
CA LEU A 730 -30.89 -15.71 -4.00
C LEU A 730 -29.98 -16.16 -5.15
N ASP A 731 -30.57 -16.87 -6.10
CA ASP A 731 -29.91 -17.21 -7.37
C ASP A 731 -30.00 -16.01 -8.31
N SER A 732 -28.94 -15.19 -8.32
CA SER A 732 -28.91 -13.96 -9.11
C SER A 732 -28.83 -14.22 -10.62
N GLU A 733 -28.35 -15.38 -11.06
CA GLU A 733 -27.98 -15.64 -12.45
C GLU A 733 -29.18 -15.57 -13.39
N LYS A 734 -30.29 -16.19 -12.97
CA LYS A 734 -31.54 -16.24 -13.74
C LYS A 734 -32.15 -14.86 -14.02
N PHE A 735 -31.75 -13.84 -13.26
CA PHE A 735 -32.31 -12.49 -13.33
C PHE A 735 -31.37 -11.47 -13.98
N LEU A 736 -30.15 -11.84 -14.37
CA LEU A 736 -29.16 -10.89 -14.90
C LEU A 736 -29.61 -10.26 -16.23
N GLU A 737 -29.92 -11.06 -17.25
CA GLU A 737 -30.26 -10.56 -18.59
C GLU A 737 -31.52 -9.68 -18.58
N LYS A 738 -32.61 -10.17 -18.00
CA LYS A 738 -33.86 -9.39 -17.86
C LYS A 738 -33.68 -8.19 -16.92
N GLY A 739 -32.82 -8.31 -15.89
CA GLY A 739 -32.45 -7.21 -15.01
C GLY A 739 -31.78 -6.07 -15.77
N ILE A 740 -30.81 -6.37 -16.63
CA ILE A 740 -30.10 -5.38 -17.47
C ILE A 740 -31.05 -4.73 -18.49
N ALA A 741 -31.98 -5.51 -19.08
CA ALA A 741 -32.93 -5.01 -20.05
C ALA A 741 -33.96 -4.04 -19.43
N CYS A 742 -34.49 -4.36 -18.24
CA CYS A 742 -35.58 -3.60 -17.62
C CYS A 742 -35.15 -2.54 -16.60
N ALA A 743 -33.94 -2.62 -16.02
CA ALA A 743 -33.55 -1.70 -14.95
C ALA A 743 -33.12 -0.33 -15.47
N LYS A 744 -33.64 0.73 -14.84
CA LYS A 744 -33.14 2.10 -15.02
C LYS A 744 -31.73 2.29 -14.43
N GLU A 745 -31.43 1.63 -13.31
CA GLU A 745 -30.12 1.64 -12.67
C GLU A 745 -29.43 0.28 -12.90
N LYS A 746 -28.65 0.18 -13.97
CA LYS A 746 -28.09 -1.10 -14.44
C LYS A 746 -26.82 -1.55 -13.69
N MET A 747 -26.16 -0.65 -12.95
CA MET A 747 -24.83 -0.91 -12.37
C MET A 747 -24.72 -2.18 -11.52
N PRO A 748 -25.60 -2.47 -10.54
CA PRO A 748 -25.51 -3.70 -9.75
C PRO A 748 -25.55 -4.98 -10.60
N TYR A 749 -26.35 -4.96 -11.67
CA TYR A 749 -26.45 -6.08 -12.61
C TYR A 749 -25.22 -6.19 -13.51
N LEU A 750 -24.72 -5.06 -14.03
CA LEU A 750 -23.53 -5.03 -14.88
C LEU A 750 -22.27 -5.49 -14.13
N LEU A 751 -22.10 -5.05 -12.88
CA LEU A 751 -20.99 -5.49 -12.03
C LEU A 751 -20.99 -7.01 -11.84
N LYS A 752 -22.17 -7.60 -11.59
CA LYS A 752 -22.29 -9.06 -11.46
C LYS A 752 -22.12 -9.79 -12.79
N TYR A 753 -22.53 -9.17 -13.89
CA TYR A 753 -22.38 -9.71 -15.24
C TYR A 753 -20.89 -9.82 -15.64
N PHE A 754 -20.12 -8.74 -15.45
CA PHE A 754 -18.70 -8.70 -15.80
C PHE A 754 -17.78 -9.44 -14.82
N ASP A 755 -18.25 -9.80 -13.63
CA ASP A 755 -17.50 -10.62 -12.67
C ASP A 755 -17.07 -11.99 -13.26
N ARG A 756 -17.84 -12.52 -14.23
CA ARG A 756 -17.56 -13.78 -14.94
C ARG A 756 -16.77 -13.60 -16.23
N LYS A 757 -16.72 -12.38 -16.76
CA LYS A 757 -16.09 -12.04 -18.04
C LYS A 757 -14.83 -11.21 -17.78
N LYS A 758 -13.77 -11.86 -17.31
CA LYS A 758 -12.49 -11.20 -16.97
C LYS A 758 -11.53 -11.04 -18.14
N ILE A 759 -11.74 -11.78 -19.22
CA ILE A 759 -10.89 -11.76 -20.42
C ILE A 759 -11.71 -11.37 -21.64
N TRP A 760 -11.10 -10.62 -22.55
CA TRP A 760 -11.78 -10.06 -23.71
C TRP A 760 -12.44 -11.11 -24.63
N GLN A 761 -11.91 -12.33 -24.69
CA GLN A 761 -12.48 -13.41 -25.51
C GLN A 761 -13.88 -13.86 -25.06
N THR A 762 -14.27 -13.51 -23.83
CA THR A 762 -15.61 -13.82 -23.31
C THR A 762 -16.64 -12.73 -23.63
N PHE A 763 -16.20 -11.61 -24.19
CA PHE A 763 -17.09 -10.51 -24.55
C PHE A 763 -17.84 -10.80 -25.84
N GLU A 764 -19.07 -10.31 -25.90
CA GLU A 764 -19.95 -10.32 -27.06
C GLU A 764 -20.20 -8.88 -27.52
N GLU A 765 -20.68 -8.68 -28.75
CA GLU A 765 -20.96 -7.34 -29.29
C GLU A 765 -21.93 -6.54 -28.41
N LYS A 766 -22.93 -7.22 -27.83
CA LYS A 766 -23.90 -6.63 -26.90
C LYS A 766 -23.27 -6.13 -25.59
N ASP A 767 -22.05 -6.55 -25.25
CA ASP A 767 -21.36 -6.19 -24.01
C ASP A 767 -20.64 -4.84 -24.11
N LEU A 768 -20.33 -4.36 -25.31
CA LEU A 768 -19.60 -3.11 -25.52
C LEU A 768 -20.33 -1.88 -24.93
N PRO A 769 -21.62 -1.64 -25.19
CA PRO A 769 -22.34 -0.53 -24.57
C PRO A 769 -22.38 -0.64 -23.04
N TYR A 770 -22.39 -1.88 -22.51
CA TYR A 770 -22.39 -2.12 -21.07
C TYR A 770 -21.02 -1.85 -20.44
N LEU A 771 -19.93 -2.24 -21.11
CA LEU A 771 -18.55 -1.93 -20.69
C LEU A 771 -18.34 -0.42 -20.64
N GLN A 772 -18.80 0.30 -21.67
CA GLN A 772 -18.71 1.76 -21.72
C GLN A 772 -19.44 2.41 -20.53
N MET A 773 -20.67 1.97 -20.23
CA MET A 773 -21.40 2.46 -19.05
C MET A 773 -20.66 2.19 -17.72
N VAL A 774 -19.96 1.06 -17.58
CA VAL A 774 -19.16 0.76 -16.38
C VAL A 774 -17.93 1.68 -16.32
N LEU A 775 -17.22 1.87 -17.43
CA LEU A 775 -16.01 2.69 -17.47
C LEU A 775 -16.30 4.17 -17.20
N GLU A 776 -17.42 4.69 -17.67
CA GLU A 776 -17.84 6.09 -17.48
C GLU A 776 -18.40 6.36 -16.06
N SER A 777 -18.79 5.33 -15.30
CA SER A 777 -19.41 5.53 -13.98
C SER A 777 -18.40 5.90 -12.89
N ASP A 778 -18.62 7.03 -12.19
CA ASP A 778 -17.79 7.50 -11.08
C ASP A 778 -17.78 6.60 -9.83
N THR A 779 -18.70 5.63 -9.77
CA THR A 779 -18.77 4.69 -8.65
C THR A 779 -17.70 3.60 -8.72
N ILE A 780 -17.12 3.41 -9.91
CA ILE A 780 -16.15 2.36 -10.21
C ILE A 780 -14.75 2.78 -9.76
N SER A 781 -13.98 1.82 -9.26
CA SER A 781 -12.60 2.06 -8.84
C SER A 781 -11.69 2.29 -10.05
N ASP A 782 -10.70 3.17 -9.89
CA ASP A 782 -9.74 3.48 -10.96
C ASP A 782 -8.93 2.23 -11.33
N ALA A 783 -8.56 1.41 -10.33
CA ALA A 783 -7.89 0.12 -10.55
C ALA A 783 -8.71 -0.86 -11.41
N TYR A 784 -10.04 -0.93 -11.23
CA TYR A 784 -10.88 -1.80 -12.05
C TYR A 784 -11.10 -1.25 -13.46
N ARG A 785 -11.14 0.08 -13.63
CA ARG A 785 -11.11 0.71 -14.96
C ARG A 785 -9.82 0.37 -15.70
N GLU A 786 -8.69 0.42 -15.01
CA GLU A 786 -7.38 0.05 -15.56
C GLU A 786 -7.27 -1.44 -15.93
N GLU A 787 -8.01 -2.32 -15.25
CA GLU A 787 -8.10 -3.74 -15.62
C GLU A 787 -8.99 -3.97 -16.85
N LEU A 788 -10.14 -3.30 -16.93
CA LEU A 788 -11.11 -3.49 -18.02
C LEU A 788 -10.71 -2.81 -19.34
N ARG A 789 -10.07 -1.63 -19.30
CA ARG A 789 -9.68 -0.88 -20.51
C ARG A 789 -8.83 -1.72 -21.48
N PRO A 790 -7.72 -2.38 -21.06
CA PRO A 790 -6.94 -3.26 -21.94
C PRO A 790 -7.76 -4.38 -22.56
N GLN A 791 -8.72 -4.95 -21.83
CA GLN A 791 -9.58 -6.01 -22.35
C GLN A 791 -10.53 -5.47 -23.43
N MET A 792 -11.11 -4.29 -23.22
CA MET A 792 -11.96 -3.64 -24.21
C MET A 792 -11.15 -3.29 -25.49
N ILE A 793 -9.93 -2.76 -25.33
CA ILE A 793 -9.01 -2.48 -26.45
C ILE A 793 -8.66 -3.77 -27.22
N ALA A 794 -8.35 -4.86 -26.50
CA ALA A 794 -8.05 -6.14 -27.10
C ALA A 794 -9.25 -6.69 -27.89
N TYR A 795 -10.46 -6.56 -27.35
CA TYR A 795 -11.68 -6.97 -28.05
C TYR A 795 -11.87 -6.22 -29.37
N TYR A 796 -11.75 -4.89 -29.35
CA TYR A 796 -11.83 -4.06 -30.54
C TYR A 796 -10.74 -4.40 -31.57
N TYR A 797 -9.50 -4.69 -31.11
CA TYR A 797 -8.38 -5.09 -31.97
C TYR A 797 -8.65 -6.37 -32.78
N TYR A 798 -9.24 -7.39 -32.14
CA TYR A 798 -9.42 -8.71 -32.78
C TYR A 798 -10.75 -8.86 -33.51
N ASN A 799 -11.79 -8.11 -33.13
CA ASN A 799 -13.16 -8.38 -33.58
C ASN A 799 -13.78 -7.28 -34.46
N TYR A 800 -13.25 -6.05 -34.44
CA TYR A 800 -13.81 -4.93 -35.20
C TYR A 800 -12.87 -4.44 -36.28
N THR A 801 -13.44 -4.15 -37.45
CA THR A 801 -12.77 -3.49 -38.58
C THR A 801 -13.66 -2.34 -39.07
N GLY A 802 -13.10 -1.14 -39.25
CA GLY A 802 -13.82 0.03 -39.80
C GLY A 802 -14.02 1.19 -38.81
N ASP A 803 -15.04 1.99 -39.06
CA ASP A 803 -15.23 3.34 -38.47
C ASP A 803 -15.48 3.34 -36.95
N ALA A 804 -16.13 2.31 -36.41
CA ALA A 804 -16.40 2.19 -34.97
C ALA A 804 -15.11 2.02 -34.15
N LEU A 805 -14.08 1.39 -34.72
CA LEU A 805 -12.76 1.31 -34.10
C LEU A 805 -12.07 2.67 -34.12
N ASP A 806 -12.20 3.43 -35.20
CA ASP A 806 -11.57 4.75 -35.32
C ASP A 806 -12.18 5.77 -34.34
N GLU A 807 -13.51 5.80 -34.20
CA GLU A 807 -14.20 6.65 -33.23
C GLU A 807 -13.76 6.33 -31.79
N PHE A 808 -13.62 5.03 -31.47
CA PHE A 808 -13.08 4.59 -30.19
C PHE A 808 -11.63 5.05 -29.99
N LEU A 809 -10.73 4.79 -30.95
CA LEU A 809 -9.31 5.17 -30.85
C LEU A 809 -9.10 6.68 -30.68
N LEU A 810 -9.94 7.50 -31.30
CA LEU A 810 -9.88 8.96 -31.18
C LEU A 810 -10.49 9.50 -29.87
N SER A 811 -11.51 8.83 -29.32
CA SER A 811 -12.19 9.26 -28.08
C SER A 811 -11.55 8.75 -26.78
N VAL A 812 -10.72 7.70 -26.86
CA VAL A 812 -10.09 7.11 -25.67
C VAL A 812 -9.10 8.06 -24.99
N SER A 813 -9.26 8.24 -23.68
CA SER A 813 -8.27 8.89 -22.83
C SER A 813 -7.15 7.91 -22.46
N PHE A 814 -5.90 8.39 -22.56
CA PHE A 814 -4.68 7.65 -22.21
C PHE A 814 -4.27 7.89 -20.75
N GLU A 815 -4.97 8.77 -20.02
CA GLU A 815 -4.69 9.04 -18.62
C GLU A 815 -4.93 7.82 -17.72
N GLY A 816 -3.95 7.51 -16.87
CA GLY A 816 -3.96 6.33 -16.01
C GLY A 816 -3.88 5.00 -16.76
N MET A 817 -3.62 5.00 -18.07
CA MET A 817 -3.50 3.75 -18.81
C MET A 817 -2.12 3.13 -18.65
N GLN A 818 -2.07 1.81 -18.43
CA GLN A 818 -0.81 1.06 -18.36
C GLN A 818 0.00 1.19 -19.66
N LYS A 819 1.34 1.27 -19.55
CA LYS A 819 2.27 1.38 -20.68
C LYS A 819 1.95 0.44 -21.83
N ARG A 820 1.87 -0.88 -21.59
CA ARG A 820 1.59 -1.88 -22.63
C ARG A 820 0.28 -1.63 -23.38
N ALA A 821 -0.76 -1.16 -22.70
CA ALA A 821 -2.03 -0.84 -23.33
C ALA A 821 -1.89 0.43 -24.19
N ARG A 822 -1.22 1.48 -23.69
CA ARG A 822 -0.93 2.70 -24.46
C ARG A 822 -0.15 2.41 -25.74
N GLU A 823 0.91 1.62 -25.64
CA GLU A 823 1.74 1.22 -26.77
C GLU A 823 0.89 0.51 -27.84
N ARG A 824 0.04 -0.43 -27.43
CA ARG A 824 -0.84 -1.16 -28.34
C ARG A 824 -1.87 -0.27 -29.04
N ILE A 825 -2.42 0.74 -28.36
CA ILE A 825 -3.31 1.72 -29.00
C ILE A 825 -2.53 2.64 -29.94
N MET A 826 -1.35 3.12 -29.54
CA MET A 826 -0.52 3.95 -30.42
C MET A 826 -0.16 3.18 -31.70
N GLU A 827 0.21 1.91 -31.58
CA GLU A 827 0.46 1.05 -32.75
C GLU A 827 -0.76 0.90 -33.66
N LEU A 828 -1.96 0.81 -33.08
CA LEU A 828 -3.23 0.77 -33.82
C LEU A 828 -3.52 2.09 -34.53
N LEU A 829 -3.33 3.23 -33.85
CA LEU A 829 -3.50 4.56 -34.43
C LEU A 829 -2.62 4.72 -35.67
N VAL A 830 -1.36 4.28 -35.59
CA VAL A 830 -0.44 4.30 -36.75
C VAL A 830 -0.92 3.35 -37.86
N ALA A 831 -1.36 2.13 -37.52
CA ALA A 831 -1.87 1.17 -38.51
C ALA A 831 -3.14 1.66 -39.24
N ARG A 832 -3.99 2.42 -38.54
CA ARG A 832 -5.23 3.04 -39.08
C ARG A 832 -5.01 4.43 -39.69
N ARG A 833 -3.76 4.89 -39.79
CA ARG A 833 -3.37 6.20 -40.38
C ARG A 833 -3.83 7.44 -39.59
N HIS A 834 -4.14 7.30 -38.31
CA HIS A 834 -4.39 8.42 -37.40
C HIS A 834 -3.09 9.02 -36.88
N TYR A 835 -2.21 9.46 -37.79
CA TYR A 835 -0.83 9.86 -37.50
C TYR A 835 -0.75 11.09 -36.60
N ARG A 836 -1.63 12.09 -36.80
CA ARG A 836 -1.69 13.30 -35.97
C ARG A 836 -1.90 12.96 -34.49
N ARG A 837 -2.89 12.12 -34.19
CA ARG A 837 -3.17 11.68 -32.82
C ARG A 837 -2.03 10.82 -32.26
N ALA A 838 -1.43 9.97 -33.08
CA ALA A 838 -0.25 9.20 -32.67
C ALA A 838 0.93 10.13 -32.29
N TYR A 839 1.17 11.20 -33.04
CA TYR A 839 2.23 12.17 -32.76
C TYR A 839 1.98 12.96 -31.45
N GLU A 840 0.75 13.41 -31.20
CA GLU A 840 0.37 14.04 -29.91
C GLU A 840 0.67 13.13 -28.70
N LEU A 841 0.43 11.83 -28.87
CA LEU A 841 0.71 10.84 -27.83
C LEU A 841 2.20 10.54 -27.69
N LEU A 842 2.97 10.57 -28.78
CA LEU A 842 4.43 10.48 -28.75
C LEU A 842 5.04 11.64 -27.95
N LEU A 843 4.54 12.87 -28.14
CA LEU A 843 4.97 14.03 -27.35
C LEU A 843 4.71 13.85 -25.85
N SER A 844 3.61 13.19 -25.50
CA SER A 844 3.19 13.02 -24.10
C SER A 844 3.83 11.82 -23.39
N TYR A 845 4.13 10.74 -24.11
CA TYR A 845 4.52 9.46 -23.52
C TYR A 845 5.82 8.86 -24.09
N GLY A 846 6.38 9.46 -25.15
CA GLY A 846 7.59 9.03 -25.85
C GLY A 846 7.38 7.94 -26.90
N SER A 847 8.48 7.50 -27.51
CA SER A 847 8.50 6.66 -28.73
C SER A 847 8.99 5.22 -28.53
N GLU A 848 9.33 4.83 -27.30
CA GLU A 848 10.02 3.57 -27.00
C GLU A 848 9.18 2.33 -27.35
N GLY A 849 7.85 2.44 -27.27
CA GLY A 849 6.92 1.34 -27.50
C GLY A 849 6.44 1.18 -28.94
N ILE A 850 6.89 2.03 -29.87
CA ILE A 850 6.51 1.94 -31.29
C ILE A 850 7.73 1.48 -32.11
N SER A 851 7.50 0.55 -33.03
CA SER A 851 8.56 0.07 -33.92
C SER A 851 9.06 1.16 -34.88
N ALA A 852 10.36 1.15 -35.20
CA ALA A 852 10.97 2.15 -36.08
C ALA A 852 10.27 2.30 -37.45
N PRO A 853 9.82 1.23 -38.14
CA PRO A 853 9.05 1.38 -39.38
C PRO A 853 7.72 2.13 -39.21
N LYS A 854 7.01 1.90 -38.10
CA LYS A 854 5.77 2.62 -37.79
C LYS A 854 6.03 4.09 -37.48
N LEU A 855 7.13 4.39 -36.76
CA LEU A 855 7.55 5.77 -36.49
C LEU A 855 7.85 6.55 -37.76
N VAL A 856 8.48 5.94 -38.78
CA VAL A 856 8.73 6.59 -40.08
C VAL A 856 7.43 7.15 -40.69
N HIS A 857 6.33 6.40 -40.65
CA HIS A 857 5.04 6.89 -41.17
C HIS A 857 4.51 8.11 -40.39
N VAL A 858 4.65 8.12 -39.06
CA VAL A 858 4.23 9.24 -38.23
C VAL A 858 5.10 10.48 -38.48
N ILE A 859 6.41 10.28 -38.60
CA ILE A 859 7.39 11.33 -38.86
C ILE A 859 7.11 11.99 -40.22
N CYS A 860 6.95 11.19 -41.29
CA CYS A 860 6.71 11.73 -42.63
C CYS A 860 5.40 12.52 -42.70
N HIS A 861 4.30 12.00 -42.12
CA HIS A 861 3.05 12.75 -42.09
C HIS A 861 3.17 14.05 -41.26
N ARG A 862 3.91 14.03 -40.15
CA ARG A 862 4.15 15.26 -39.37
C ARG A 862 4.93 16.29 -40.19
N MET A 863 5.91 15.87 -40.99
CA MET A 863 6.66 16.75 -41.90
C MET A 863 5.78 17.34 -43.01
N GLU A 864 4.82 16.58 -43.54
CA GLU A 864 3.84 17.06 -44.53
C GLU A 864 2.89 18.13 -43.93
N ASP A 865 2.57 18.01 -42.64
CA ASP A 865 1.72 18.96 -41.91
C ASP A 865 2.46 20.24 -41.45
N MET A 866 3.79 20.32 -41.63
CA MET A 866 4.58 21.50 -41.26
C MET A 866 4.55 22.55 -42.36
N ASP A 867 4.41 23.83 -41.99
CA ASP A 867 4.46 24.93 -42.94
C ASP A 867 5.89 25.13 -43.46
N ALA A 868 6.02 25.40 -44.76
CA ALA A 868 7.30 25.72 -45.39
C ALA A 868 7.87 27.03 -44.82
N GLY A 869 8.74 26.92 -43.82
CA GLY A 869 9.31 28.04 -43.08
C GLY A 869 9.29 27.88 -41.56
N GLU A 870 8.61 26.87 -41.02
CA GLU A 870 8.78 26.49 -39.61
C GLU A 870 10.22 26.03 -39.35
N GLY A 871 10.82 26.54 -38.26
CA GLY A 871 12.15 26.13 -37.81
C GLY A 871 12.18 24.67 -37.33
N PRO A 872 13.36 24.14 -36.95
CA PRO A 872 13.48 22.75 -36.56
C PRO A 872 12.67 22.44 -35.30
N ASP A 873 11.81 21.44 -35.38
CA ASP A 873 11.19 20.80 -34.22
C ASP A 873 12.20 19.82 -33.60
N GLU A 874 12.71 20.15 -32.40
CA GLU A 874 13.73 19.35 -31.69
C GLU A 874 13.24 17.94 -31.36
N PHE A 875 11.95 17.77 -31.03
CA PHE A 875 11.39 16.46 -30.73
C PHE A 875 11.28 15.62 -32.00
N LEU A 876 10.81 16.20 -33.11
CA LEU A 876 10.78 15.55 -34.42
C LEU A 876 12.18 15.14 -34.87
N LEU A 877 13.17 16.03 -34.71
CA LEU A 877 14.57 15.75 -35.04
C LEU A 877 15.14 14.60 -34.20
N GLY A 878 14.78 14.55 -32.90
CA GLY A 878 15.09 13.42 -32.01
C GLY A 878 14.47 12.10 -32.47
N LEU A 879 13.22 12.12 -32.96
CA LEU A 879 12.58 10.94 -33.55
C LEU A 879 13.27 10.50 -34.85
N CYS A 880 13.60 11.43 -35.74
CA CYS A 880 14.35 11.19 -36.97
C CYS A 880 15.69 10.52 -36.68
N ARG A 881 16.48 11.07 -35.75
CA ARG A 881 17.73 10.47 -35.28
C ARG A 881 17.50 9.06 -34.74
N GLY A 882 16.47 8.87 -33.93
CA GLY A 882 16.14 7.58 -33.31
C GLY A 882 15.77 6.49 -34.32
N VAL A 883 15.09 6.80 -35.42
CA VAL A 883 14.79 5.83 -36.48
C VAL A 883 15.99 5.62 -37.41
N PHE A 884 16.76 6.68 -37.67
CA PHE A 884 18.00 6.64 -38.46
C PHE A 884 19.03 5.67 -37.86
N LEU A 885 19.35 5.81 -36.57
CA LEU A 885 20.30 4.92 -35.87
C LEU A 885 19.82 3.46 -35.79
N ARG A 886 18.51 3.21 -35.96
CA ARG A 886 17.91 1.88 -36.06
C ARG A 886 17.84 1.36 -37.51
N GLY A 887 18.44 2.06 -38.46
CA GLY A 887 18.49 1.70 -39.89
C GLY A 887 17.16 1.82 -40.63
N LYS A 888 16.25 2.68 -40.16
CA LYS A 888 14.94 2.94 -40.78
C LYS A 888 14.80 4.43 -41.10
N TYR A 889 14.94 4.76 -42.38
CA TYR A 889 14.87 6.13 -42.88
C TYR A 889 14.45 6.12 -44.35
N ASN A 890 14.02 7.28 -44.84
CA ASN A 890 13.75 7.56 -46.24
C ASN A 890 14.35 8.93 -46.61
N GLU A 891 14.23 9.31 -47.89
CA GLU A 891 14.71 10.58 -48.42
C GLU A 891 14.24 11.80 -47.60
N HIS A 892 12.97 11.85 -47.20
CA HIS A 892 12.42 12.99 -46.45
C HIS A 892 13.07 13.16 -45.07
N ILE A 893 13.25 12.04 -44.34
CA ILE A 893 13.91 12.03 -43.03
C ILE A 893 15.38 12.44 -43.16
N LEU A 894 16.10 11.86 -44.13
CA LEU A 894 17.50 12.17 -44.36
C LEU A 894 17.70 13.63 -44.73
N ASN A 895 16.86 14.18 -45.62
CA ASN A 895 16.93 15.59 -46.03
C ASN A 895 16.69 16.54 -44.84
N TYR A 896 15.66 16.27 -44.03
CA TYR A 896 15.39 17.06 -42.82
C TYR A 896 16.56 17.01 -41.82
N MET A 897 17.16 15.83 -41.62
CA MET A 897 18.36 15.71 -40.78
C MET A 897 19.57 16.42 -41.39
N CYS A 898 19.80 16.32 -42.70
CA CYS A 898 20.89 17.04 -43.39
C CYS A 898 20.74 18.56 -43.25
N GLN A 899 19.51 19.08 -43.12
CA GLN A 899 19.27 20.49 -42.91
C GLN A 899 19.49 20.94 -41.46
N TYR A 900 19.04 20.16 -40.47
CA TYR A 900 18.91 20.65 -39.08
C TYR A 900 19.71 19.89 -38.02
N PHE A 901 20.23 18.70 -38.31
CA PHE A 901 20.88 17.86 -37.29
C PHE A 901 22.29 18.36 -36.93
N TYR A 902 22.54 18.42 -35.61
CA TYR A 902 23.84 18.61 -34.97
C TYR A 902 24.05 17.49 -33.95
N GLY A 903 25.26 16.92 -33.91
CA GLY A 903 25.63 15.83 -33.02
C GLY A 903 27.16 15.66 -32.95
N ASN A 904 27.61 14.48 -32.53
CA ASN A 904 29.03 14.16 -32.63
C ASN A 904 29.44 13.90 -34.09
N MET A 905 30.75 13.99 -34.36
CA MET A 905 31.27 13.87 -35.73
C MET A 905 30.96 12.48 -36.34
N GLU A 906 30.97 11.42 -35.53
CA GLU A 906 30.68 10.06 -35.98
C GLU A 906 29.24 9.91 -36.52
N GLU A 907 28.24 10.45 -35.83
CA GLU A 907 26.84 10.40 -36.27
C GLU A 907 26.58 11.25 -37.50
N MET A 908 27.19 12.44 -37.58
CA MET A 908 27.06 13.31 -38.75
C MET A 908 27.73 12.69 -39.99
N ALA A 909 28.88 12.02 -39.83
CA ALA A 909 29.51 11.27 -40.91
C ALA A 909 28.64 10.09 -41.40
N LYS A 910 28.03 9.33 -40.47
CA LYS A 910 27.06 8.28 -40.83
C LYS A 910 25.87 8.84 -41.61
N LEU A 911 25.34 9.98 -41.18
CA LEU A 911 24.25 10.66 -41.88
C LEU A 911 24.67 11.09 -43.30
N TRP A 912 25.88 11.64 -43.45
CA TRP A 912 26.43 12.04 -44.74
C TRP A 912 26.55 10.85 -45.70
N HIS A 913 27.12 9.72 -45.25
CA HIS A 913 27.19 8.51 -46.07
C HIS A 913 25.80 8.03 -46.54
N ALA A 914 24.83 7.97 -45.63
CA ALA A 914 23.47 7.56 -45.98
C ALA A 914 22.79 8.54 -46.94
N ALA A 915 23.02 9.85 -46.79
CA ALA A 915 22.47 10.86 -47.67
C ALA A 915 23.09 10.81 -49.08
N ARG A 916 24.39 10.51 -49.19
CA ARG A 916 25.09 10.30 -50.46
C ARG A 916 24.57 9.09 -51.23
N GLU A 917 24.27 7.99 -50.53
CA GLU A 917 23.65 6.80 -51.15
C GLU A 917 22.25 7.09 -51.74
N PHE A 918 21.57 8.14 -51.25
CA PHE A 918 20.28 8.62 -51.72
C PHE A 918 20.38 9.79 -52.71
N ASP A 919 21.59 10.18 -53.13
CA ASP A 919 21.84 11.33 -54.01
C ASP A 919 21.23 12.66 -53.50
N LEU A 920 21.23 12.86 -52.18
CA LEU A 920 20.67 14.07 -51.55
C LEU A 920 21.68 15.22 -51.50
N ASP A 921 21.15 16.45 -51.40
CA ASP A 921 21.97 17.63 -51.13
C ASP A 921 22.56 17.55 -49.71
N THR A 922 23.87 17.41 -49.66
CA THR A 922 24.66 17.26 -48.44
C THR A 922 25.47 18.51 -48.11
N TYR A 923 25.41 19.57 -48.93
CA TYR A 923 26.27 20.76 -48.80
C TYR A 923 26.26 21.36 -47.39
N GLY A 924 25.04 21.55 -46.83
CA GLY A 924 24.88 22.12 -45.49
C GLY A 924 25.38 21.21 -44.38
N LEU A 925 25.31 19.88 -44.54
CA LEU A 925 25.84 18.92 -43.57
C LEU A 925 27.37 18.83 -43.66
N GLU A 926 27.90 18.81 -44.89
CA GLU A 926 29.34 18.82 -45.17
C GLU A 926 30.02 20.04 -44.54
N GLU A 927 29.45 21.24 -44.74
CA GLU A 927 29.97 22.46 -44.11
C GLU A 927 29.99 22.35 -42.59
N ARG A 928 28.90 21.84 -41.97
CA ARG A 928 28.84 21.65 -40.50
C ARG A 928 29.90 20.70 -39.99
N CYS A 929 30.09 19.55 -40.65
CA CYS A 929 31.13 18.59 -40.34
C CYS A 929 32.52 19.22 -40.36
N LEU A 930 32.84 19.98 -41.41
CA LEU A 930 34.14 20.63 -41.57
C LEU A 930 34.35 21.74 -40.53
N VAL A 931 33.33 22.57 -40.28
CA VAL A 931 33.39 23.63 -39.27
C VAL A 931 33.58 23.04 -37.86
N GLN A 932 32.90 21.94 -37.56
CA GLN A 932 33.05 21.25 -36.28
C GLN A 932 34.45 20.64 -36.14
N PHE A 933 34.94 19.93 -37.16
CA PHE A 933 36.31 19.39 -37.22
C PHE A 933 37.36 20.48 -36.99
N LEU A 934 37.26 21.62 -37.68
CA LEU A 934 38.21 22.73 -37.54
C LEU A 934 38.14 23.40 -36.16
N TYR A 935 37.02 23.24 -35.46
CA TYR A 935 36.83 23.78 -34.12
C TYR A 935 37.32 22.84 -33.02
N THR A 936 37.13 21.53 -33.19
CA THR A 936 37.49 20.49 -32.21
C THR A 936 38.91 19.98 -32.40
N GLU A 937 39.44 20.11 -33.62
CA GLU A 937 40.74 19.57 -34.06
C GLU A 937 40.82 18.03 -33.99
N ASP A 938 39.68 17.35 -33.83
CA ASP A 938 39.59 15.90 -33.68
C ASP A 938 39.38 15.21 -35.03
N PHE A 939 40.39 14.46 -35.47
CA PHE A 939 40.44 13.92 -36.83
C PHE A 939 39.60 12.64 -36.97
N SER A 940 38.77 12.61 -38.01
CA SER A 940 38.02 11.42 -38.45
C SER A 940 38.35 11.11 -39.90
N GLN A 941 38.51 9.83 -40.25
CA GLN A 941 38.78 9.41 -41.63
C GLN A 941 37.70 9.86 -42.62
N ALA A 942 36.46 10.01 -42.17
CA ALA A 942 35.36 10.48 -43.01
C ALA A 942 35.52 11.95 -43.45
N ILE A 943 36.25 12.77 -42.69
CA ILE A 943 36.42 14.20 -42.97
C ILE A 943 37.14 14.45 -44.30
N GLU A 944 38.09 13.60 -44.67
CA GLU A 944 38.79 13.76 -45.95
C GLU A 944 37.84 13.60 -47.14
N GLN A 945 36.97 12.59 -47.11
CA GLN A 945 35.97 12.34 -48.16
C GLN A 945 34.89 13.43 -48.19
N ILE A 946 34.45 13.88 -47.00
CA ILE A 946 33.51 15.00 -46.85
C ILE A 946 34.11 16.28 -47.44
N PHE A 947 35.39 16.56 -47.17
CA PHE A 947 36.08 17.72 -47.72
C PHE A 947 36.21 17.66 -49.24
N GLU A 948 36.54 16.50 -49.79
CA GLU A 948 36.64 16.30 -51.24
C GLU A 948 35.30 16.61 -51.93
N SER A 949 34.21 16.04 -51.42
CA SER A 949 32.84 16.31 -51.91
C SER A 949 32.45 17.79 -51.80
N TYR A 950 32.66 18.41 -50.63
CA TYR A 950 32.35 19.82 -50.40
C TYR A 950 33.18 20.76 -51.28
N GLY A 951 34.46 20.41 -51.48
CA GLY A 951 35.41 21.17 -52.29
C GLY A 951 35.08 21.13 -53.78
N GLU A 952 34.47 20.06 -54.27
CA GLU A 952 33.98 19.95 -55.66
C GLU A 952 32.68 20.74 -55.87
N ASN A 953 31.81 20.82 -54.85
CA ASN A 953 30.53 21.50 -54.89
C ASN A 953 30.57 23.01 -54.56
N MET A 954 31.67 23.70 -54.92
CA MET A 954 31.87 25.14 -54.63
C MET A 954 31.65 25.51 -53.15
N GLY A 955 32.28 24.75 -52.25
CA GLY A 955 32.34 25.06 -50.83
C GLY A 955 32.77 26.51 -50.53
N ARG A 956 32.31 27.04 -49.40
CA ARG A 956 32.60 28.40 -48.95
C ARG A 956 34.10 28.60 -48.80
N GLU A 957 34.64 29.63 -49.47
CA GLU A 957 36.07 29.91 -49.57
C GLU A 957 36.78 29.94 -48.20
N ALA A 958 36.16 30.59 -47.20
CA ALA A 958 36.73 30.65 -45.85
C ALA A 958 36.88 29.27 -45.18
N VAL A 959 35.92 28.36 -45.37
CA VAL A 959 35.94 27.00 -44.79
C VAL A 959 36.97 26.15 -45.52
N VAL A 960 36.97 26.22 -46.85
CA VAL A 960 37.95 25.52 -47.70
C VAL A 960 39.37 25.96 -47.35
N LEU A 961 39.63 27.27 -47.31
CA LEU A 961 40.94 27.80 -46.97
C LEU A 961 41.35 27.40 -45.55
N SER A 962 40.45 27.48 -44.56
CA SER A 962 40.74 27.06 -43.18
C SER A 962 41.16 25.59 -43.10
N TYR A 963 40.46 24.71 -43.81
CA TYR A 963 40.82 23.29 -43.89
C TYR A 963 42.18 23.06 -44.53
N LEU A 964 42.42 23.67 -45.70
CA LEU A 964 43.71 23.57 -46.39
C LEU A 964 44.85 24.10 -45.53
N THR A 965 44.60 25.16 -44.76
CA THR A 965 45.58 25.76 -43.83
C THR A 965 45.93 24.80 -42.71
N TRP A 966 44.91 24.27 -42.05
CA TRP A 966 45.10 23.34 -40.94
C TRP A 966 45.87 22.09 -41.39
N MET A 967 45.44 21.46 -42.48
CA MET A 967 46.10 20.27 -43.02
C MET A 967 47.52 20.58 -43.49
N SER A 968 47.76 21.73 -44.13
CA SER A 968 49.11 22.15 -44.51
C SER A 968 50.01 22.42 -43.30
N HIS A 969 49.48 22.99 -42.22
CA HIS A 969 50.23 23.17 -40.97
C HIS A 969 50.57 21.81 -40.34
N GLN A 970 49.62 20.87 -40.24
CA GLN A 970 49.91 19.52 -39.71
C GLN A 970 50.96 18.80 -40.57
N PHE A 971 50.88 18.91 -41.91
CA PHE A 971 51.88 18.36 -42.83
C PHE A 971 53.26 19.01 -42.63
N LEU A 972 53.32 20.33 -42.51
CA LEU A 972 54.58 21.08 -42.43
C LEU A 972 55.26 20.94 -41.07
N ALA A 973 54.54 21.22 -39.98
CA ALA A 973 55.09 21.30 -38.62
C ALA A 973 55.18 19.92 -37.92
N LYS A 974 54.25 19.00 -38.19
CA LYS A 974 54.16 17.71 -37.48
C LYS A 974 54.43 16.49 -38.36
N ASP A 975 54.81 16.68 -39.63
CA ASP A 975 54.98 15.60 -40.62
C ASP A 975 53.76 14.67 -40.71
N ALA A 976 52.54 15.19 -40.51
CA ALA A 976 51.33 14.39 -40.60
C ALA A 976 51.12 13.86 -42.03
N VAL A 977 50.56 12.66 -42.18
CA VAL A 977 50.14 12.15 -43.50
C VAL A 977 48.87 12.88 -43.92
N VAL A 978 48.89 13.51 -45.10
CA VAL A 978 47.79 14.31 -45.63
C VAL A 978 47.49 13.88 -47.07
N SER A 979 46.20 13.79 -47.40
CA SER A 979 45.74 13.43 -48.75
C SER A 979 46.28 14.36 -49.84
N ASP A 980 46.74 13.78 -50.96
CA ASP A 980 47.18 14.50 -52.16
C ASP A 980 46.13 15.49 -52.69
N TYR A 981 44.83 15.21 -52.48
CA TYR A 981 43.75 16.09 -52.90
C TYR A 981 43.89 17.50 -52.30
N VAL A 982 44.36 17.61 -51.05
CA VAL A 982 44.60 18.90 -50.37
C VAL A 982 45.55 19.76 -51.18
N PHE A 983 46.70 19.21 -51.57
CA PHE A 983 47.72 19.94 -52.32
C PHE A 983 47.33 20.18 -53.78
N GLN A 984 46.61 19.25 -54.40
CA GLN A 984 46.01 19.45 -55.72
C GLN A 984 44.99 20.60 -55.70
N LYS A 985 44.17 20.71 -54.65
CA LYS A 985 43.24 21.83 -54.47
C LYS A 985 43.98 23.15 -54.27
N ILE A 986 45.02 23.18 -53.42
CA ILE A 986 45.90 24.35 -53.25
C ILE A 986 46.48 24.80 -54.60
N PHE A 987 46.99 23.87 -55.40
CA PHE A 987 47.51 24.15 -56.73
C PHE A 987 46.45 24.76 -57.67
N ARG A 988 45.23 24.20 -57.71
CA ARG A 988 44.11 24.74 -58.49
C ARG A 988 43.74 26.15 -58.05
N MET A 989 43.67 26.41 -56.74
CA MET A 989 43.38 27.73 -56.16
C MET A 989 44.48 28.75 -56.52
N HIS A 990 45.76 28.35 -56.43
CA HIS A 990 46.88 29.19 -56.80
C HIS A 990 46.83 29.59 -58.29
N LYS A 991 46.59 28.61 -59.17
CA LYS A 991 46.43 28.84 -60.61
C LYS A 991 45.23 29.76 -60.92
N GLY A 992 44.16 29.64 -60.15
CA GLY A 992 42.99 30.51 -60.18
C GLY A 992 43.22 31.92 -59.61
N ARG A 993 44.44 32.24 -59.14
CA ARG A 993 44.82 33.50 -58.47
C ARG A 993 43.99 33.81 -57.22
N GLN A 994 43.49 32.78 -56.54
CA GLN A 994 42.84 32.93 -55.23
C GLN A 994 43.90 33.18 -54.15
N GLU A 995 43.52 33.91 -53.09
CA GLU A 995 44.43 34.19 -51.98
C GLU A 995 44.67 32.92 -51.15
N LEU A 996 45.95 32.52 -51.09
CA LEU A 996 46.43 31.44 -50.24
C LEU A 996 47.33 32.02 -49.16
N ASN A 997 47.22 31.55 -47.93
CA ASN A 997 48.18 31.92 -46.89
C ASN A 997 49.54 31.25 -47.10
N GLU A 998 50.52 31.71 -46.31
CA GLU A 998 51.90 31.23 -46.36
C GLU A 998 52.00 29.72 -46.10
N VAL A 999 51.22 29.20 -45.16
CA VAL A 999 51.21 27.79 -44.77
C VAL A 999 50.83 26.88 -45.94
N CYS A 1000 49.74 27.19 -46.65
CA CYS A 1000 49.32 26.39 -47.80
C CYS A 1000 50.37 26.37 -48.90
N ARG A 1001 51.04 27.50 -49.15
CA ARG A 1001 52.10 27.61 -50.16
C ARG A 1001 53.35 26.81 -49.76
N LEU A 1002 53.75 26.87 -48.50
CA LEU A 1002 54.87 26.08 -47.96
C LEU A 1002 54.54 24.58 -47.93
N GLY A 1003 53.30 24.22 -47.56
CA GLY A 1003 52.79 22.85 -47.61
C GLY A 1003 52.83 22.29 -49.04
N PHE A 1004 52.39 23.06 -50.03
CA PHE A 1004 52.52 22.69 -51.45
C PHE A 1004 53.97 22.49 -51.87
N LEU A 1005 54.90 23.40 -51.49
CA LEU A 1005 56.33 23.22 -51.79
C LEU A 1005 56.91 21.95 -51.15
N LYS A 1006 56.57 21.67 -49.90
CA LYS A 1006 57.00 20.43 -49.21
C LYS A 1006 56.41 19.20 -49.88
N TRP A 1007 55.18 19.27 -50.37
CA TRP A 1007 54.55 18.19 -51.14
C TRP A 1007 55.24 17.98 -52.50
N CYS A 1008 55.68 19.05 -53.17
CA CYS A 1008 56.51 18.92 -54.38
C CYS A 1008 57.86 18.24 -54.11
N ALA A 1009 58.37 18.32 -52.87
CA ALA A 1009 59.62 17.70 -52.45
C ALA A 1009 59.47 16.24 -51.97
N SER A 1010 58.30 15.62 -52.13
CA SER A 1010 58.01 14.26 -51.63
C SER A 1010 58.57 13.12 -52.49
N GLY A 1011 59.45 13.40 -53.47
CA GLY A 1011 60.00 12.39 -54.38
C GLY A 1011 59.06 11.95 -55.53
N ARG A 1012 58.01 12.73 -55.81
CA ARG A 1012 57.06 12.52 -56.92
C ARG A 1012 57.53 13.16 -58.23
N GLU A 1013 57.06 12.63 -59.35
CA GLU A 1013 57.17 13.35 -60.64
C GLU A 1013 56.24 14.55 -60.64
N LEU A 1014 56.79 15.73 -60.96
CA LEU A 1014 56.04 16.98 -61.05
C LEU A 1014 55.67 17.27 -62.51
N SER A 1015 54.42 17.68 -62.74
CA SER A 1015 54.00 18.23 -64.03
C SER A 1015 54.67 19.57 -64.30
N GLY A 1016 54.82 19.95 -65.58
CA GLY A 1016 55.46 21.21 -65.94
C GLY A 1016 54.82 22.46 -65.29
N GLN A 1017 53.50 22.44 -65.08
CA GLN A 1017 52.80 23.54 -64.40
C GLN A 1017 53.04 23.53 -62.87
N GLU A 1018 53.20 22.36 -62.25
CA GLU A 1018 53.58 22.27 -60.83
C GLU A 1018 55.02 22.76 -60.61
N VAL A 1019 55.94 22.45 -61.53
CA VAL A 1019 57.34 22.96 -61.50
C VAL A 1019 57.36 24.48 -61.57
N GLU A 1020 56.61 25.09 -62.49
CA GLU A 1020 56.52 26.56 -62.63
C GLU A 1020 55.93 27.24 -61.37
N CYS A 1021 54.90 26.62 -60.78
CA CYS A 1021 54.31 27.07 -59.52
C CYS A 1021 55.31 26.99 -58.37
N ALA A 1022 55.98 25.84 -58.22
CA ALA A 1022 57.00 25.63 -57.21
C ALA A 1022 58.17 26.62 -57.37
N ASP A 1023 58.61 26.89 -58.61
CA ASP A 1023 59.65 27.88 -58.93
C ASP A 1023 59.28 29.28 -58.43
N THR A 1024 58.06 29.72 -58.72
CA THR A 1024 57.56 31.03 -58.33
C THR A 1024 57.49 31.19 -56.82
N LEU A 1025 56.98 30.17 -56.12
CA LEU A 1025 56.88 30.17 -54.66
C LEU A 1025 58.27 30.11 -54.00
N LEU A 1026 59.15 29.24 -54.50
CA LEU A 1026 60.51 29.07 -53.99
C LEU A 1026 61.32 30.36 -54.12
N SER A 1027 61.26 31.03 -55.28
CA SER A 1027 61.89 32.34 -55.52
C SER A 1027 61.48 33.37 -54.45
N GLY A 1028 60.17 33.46 -54.17
CA GLY A 1028 59.63 34.41 -53.20
C GLY A 1028 60.09 34.14 -51.76
N TYR A 1029 60.25 32.88 -51.37
CA TYR A 1029 60.73 32.53 -50.02
C TYR A 1029 62.24 32.70 -49.86
N ILE A 1030 63.02 32.35 -50.88
CA ILE A 1030 64.47 32.54 -50.86
C ILE A 1030 64.84 34.02 -50.81
N GLN A 1031 64.13 34.90 -51.54
CA GLN A 1031 64.32 36.36 -51.45
C GLN A 1031 64.04 36.93 -50.05
N ARG A 1032 63.20 36.24 -49.26
CA ARG A 1032 62.87 36.61 -47.87
C ARG A 1032 63.78 35.93 -46.85
N GLY A 1033 64.78 35.17 -47.30
CA GLY A 1033 65.70 34.43 -46.43
C GLY A 1033 65.06 33.25 -45.70
N LYS A 1034 63.95 32.70 -46.21
CA LYS A 1034 63.30 31.53 -45.63
C LYS A 1034 63.81 30.25 -46.30
N TYR A 1035 64.42 29.38 -45.50
CA TYR A 1035 65.00 28.11 -45.95
C TYR A 1035 64.47 26.95 -45.12
N PHE A 1036 64.25 25.80 -45.74
CA PHE A 1036 63.76 24.58 -45.07
C PHE A 1036 64.55 23.36 -45.54
N ALA A 1037 64.68 22.34 -44.68
CA ALA A 1037 65.46 21.15 -45.02
C ALA A 1037 64.90 20.39 -46.25
N PHE A 1038 63.57 20.38 -46.40
CA PHE A 1038 62.92 19.71 -47.53
C PHE A 1038 63.25 20.33 -48.90
N TYR A 1039 63.83 21.54 -48.96
CA TYR A 1039 64.25 22.14 -50.24
C TYR A 1039 65.31 21.32 -50.98
N GLN A 1040 66.09 20.50 -50.25
CA GLN A 1040 67.08 19.60 -50.85
C GLN A 1040 66.45 18.41 -51.59
N ALA A 1041 65.20 18.07 -51.27
CA ALA A 1041 64.46 16.98 -51.91
C ALA A 1041 63.62 17.46 -53.13
N LEU A 1042 63.62 18.76 -53.43
CA LEU A 1042 63.05 19.30 -54.67
C LEU A 1042 63.89 18.88 -55.88
N PRO A 1043 63.32 18.89 -57.11
CA PRO A 1043 64.08 18.60 -58.32
C PRO A 1043 65.37 19.41 -58.43
N GLY A 1044 66.49 18.74 -58.73
CA GLY A 1044 67.84 19.30 -58.59
C GLY A 1044 68.14 20.59 -59.37
N HIS A 1045 67.39 20.90 -60.42
CA HIS A 1045 67.53 22.16 -61.16
C HIS A 1045 67.22 23.40 -60.30
N PHE A 1046 66.39 23.28 -59.26
CA PHE A 1046 66.13 24.37 -58.30
C PHE A 1046 67.35 24.71 -57.47
N ALA A 1047 68.10 23.71 -57.00
CA ALA A 1047 69.30 23.89 -56.19
C ALA A 1047 70.42 24.63 -56.95
N GLY A 1048 70.56 24.35 -58.26
CA GLY A 1048 71.44 25.08 -59.15
C GLY A 1048 70.97 26.53 -59.37
N LYS A 1049 69.71 26.72 -59.78
CA LYS A 1049 69.13 28.05 -60.09
C LYS A 1049 69.20 29.02 -58.91
N TYR A 1050 68.90 28.55 -57.70
CA TYR A 1050 68.85 29.38 -56.49
C TYR A 1050 70.10 29.27 -55.61
N MET A 1051 71.17 28.62 -56.10
CA MET A 1051 72.49 28.57 -55.46
C MET A 1051 72.44 28.08 -53.99
N TYR A 1052 71.71 26.99 -53.74
CA TYR A 1052 71.70 26.31 -52.44
C TYR A 1052 72.20 24.87 -52.50
N HIS A 1053 72.72 24.43 -53.65
CA HIS A 1053 73.28 23.10 -53.87
C HIS A 1053 74.50 22.78 -52.98
N ASP A 1054 75.17 23.80 -52.46
CA ASP A 1054 76.32 23.77 -51.56
C ASP A 1054 75.94 23.90 -50.08
N LYS A 1055 74.64 24.03 -49.77
CA LYS A 1055 74.13 24.25 -48.41
C LYS A 1055 73.50 22.98 -47.85
N VAL A 1056 73.87 22.66 -46.62
CA VAL A 1056 73.20 21.68 -45.76
C VAL A 1056 72.33 22.44 -44.76
N PHE A 1057 71.02 22.20 -44.79
CA PHE A 1057 70.07 22.83 -43.87
C PHE A 1057 69.85 21.95 -42.66
N LEU A 1058 70.33 22.40 -41.51
CA LEU A 1058 70.00 21.78 -40.23
C LEU A 1058 68.69 22.39 -39.71
N GLU A 1059 67.66 21.56 -39.62
CA GLU A 1059 66.33 21.93 -39.13
C GLU A 1059 66.14 21.43 -37.70
N TYR A 1060 65.65 22.30 -36.82
CA TYR A 1060 65.30 22.00 -35.45
C TYR A 1060 63.86 22.43 -35.18
N ARG A 1061 63.09 21.61 -34.46
CA ARG A 1061 61.67 21.86 -34.21
C ARG A 1061 61.38 21.93 -32.73
N THR A 1062 60.72 23.01 -32.30
CA THR A 1062 60.27 23.20 -30.91
C THR A 1062 58.98 24.03 -30.87
N LYS A 1063 58.50 24.44 -29.69
CA LYS A 1063 57.36 25.36 -29.59
C LYS A 1063 57.73 26.72 -30.20
N ARG A 1064 56.75 27.34 -30.86
CA ARG A 1064 56.82 28.69 -31.42
C ARG A 1064 57.34 29.72 -30.40
N GLU A 1065 58.04 30.74 -30.89
CA GLU A 1065 58.55 31.89 -30.12
C GLU A 1065 59.58 31.55 -29.02
N ARG A 1066 60.07 30.29 -28.98
CA ARG A 1066 61.20 29.93 -28.12
C ARG A 1066 62.49 30.55 -28.65
N LYS A 1067 63.40 30.89 -27.75
CA LYS A 1067 64.77 31.21 -28.16
C LYS A 1067 65.55 29.92 -28.30
N VAL A 1068 66.12 29.72 -29.49
CA VAL A 1068 66.93 28.55 -29.83
C VAL A 1068 68.32 29.04 -30.20
N THR A 1069 69.35 28.50 -29.55
CA THR A 1069 70.74 28.70 -29.94
C THR A 1069 71.35 27.39 -30.39
N ILE A 1070 72.14 27.45 -31.46
CA ILE A 1070 73.00 26.36 -31.89
C ILE A 1070 74.44 26.70 -31.52
N THR A 1071 75.12 25.76 -30.89
CA THR A 1071 76.56 25.83 -30.69
C THR A 1071 77.24 24.74 -31.51
N TYR A 1072 78.15 25.11 -32.40
CA TYR A 1072 78.84 24.16 -33.29
C TYR A 1072 80.34 24.44 -33.34
N LEU A 1073 81.12 23.43 -33.73
CA LEU A 1073 82.57 23.55 -33.91
C LEU A 1073 82.91 23.66 -35.40
N PRO A 1074 83.33 24.84 -35.91
CA PRO A 1074 83.74 24.99 -37.31
C PRO A 1074 84.93 24.09 -37.66
N VAL A 1075 84.98 23.61 -38.91
CA VAL A 1075 86.09 22.78 -39.40
C VAL A 1075 87.40 23.58 -39.33
N GLY A 1076 88.41 23.02 -38.66
CA GLY A 1076 89.71 23.67 -38.45
C GLY A 1076 89.79 24.63 -37.26
N SER A 1077 88.72 24.81 -36.48
CA SER A 1077 88.70 25.59 -35.23
C SER A 1077 88.85 24.70 -34.00
N ALA A 1078 89.44 25.23 -32.93
CA ALA A 1078 89.41 24.61 -31.60
C ALA A 1078 88.26 25.14 -30.72
N ASP A 1079 87.66 26.29 -31.09
CA ASP A 1079 86.65 26.99 -30.31
C ASP A 1079 85.25 26.82 -30.91
N TYR A 1080 84.28 26.59 -30.03
CA TYR A 1080 82.86 26.53 -30.38
C TYR A 1080 82.28 27.91 -30.67
N VAL A 1081 81.38 27.99 -31.65
CA VAL A 1081 80.63 29.19 -32.00
C VAL A 1081 79.17 29.00 -31.63
N GLU A 1082 78.64 29.92 -30.83
CA GLU A 1082 77.21 29.97 -30.46
C GLU A 1082 76.48 31.02 -31.30
N MET A 1083 75.34 30.65 -31.88
CA MET A 1083 74.53 31.49 -32.75
C MET A 1083 73.04 31.26 -32.48
N GLN A 1084 72.25 32.33 -32.52
CA GLN A 1084 70.80 32.22 -32.47
C GLN A 1084 70.26 31.67 -33.80
N MET A 1085 69.40 30.65 -33.73
CA MET A 1085 68.73 30.13 -34.91
C MET A 1085 67.52 31.01 -35.27
N ASN A 1086 67.28 31.18 -36.58
CA ASN A 1086 66.12 31.92 -37.06
C ASN A 1086 64.91 31.00 -37.16
N GLU A 1087 63.77 31.45 -36.63
CA GLU A 1087 62.48 30.78 -36.81
C GLU A 1087 61.96 31.06 -38.22
N MET A 1088 61.88 30.02 -39.05
CA MET A 1088 61.45 30.12 -40.45
C MET A 1088 59.92 30.06 -40.57
N TYR A 1089 59.30 29.20 -39.76
CA TYR A 1089 57.85 29.06 -39.65
C TYR A 1089 57.48 28.27 -38.38
N ASP A 1090 56.65 28.86 -37.52
CA ASP A 1090 55.89 28.23 -36.42
C ASP A 1090 56.62 27.10 -35.67
N GLY A 1091 57.75 27.43 -35.02
CA GLY A 1091 58.57 26.50 -34.26
C GLY A 1091 59.63 25.72 -35.06
N ILE A 1092 59.71 25.93 -36.38
CA ILE A 1092 60.75 25.37 -37.26
C ILE A 1092 61.91 26.37 -37.38
N TYR A 1093 63.05 26.00 -36.83
CA TYR A 1093 64.29 26.76 -36.85
C TYR A 1093 65.26 26.13 -37.83
N VAL A 1094 65.90 26.93 -38.67
CA VAL A 1094 66.84 26.40 -39.66
C VAL A 1094 68.15 27.15 -39.60
N LYS A 1095 69.26 26.39 -39.68
CA LYS A 1095 70.60 26.90 -39.87
C LYS A 1095 71.23 26.25 -41.10
N GLU A 1096 71.59 27.06 -42.09
CA GLU A 1096 72.41 26.59 -43.20
C GLU A 1096 73.90 26.47 -42.83
N PHE A 1097 74.53 25.41 -43.32
CA PHE A 1097 75.97 25.16 -43.29
C PHE A 1097 76.48 24.94 -44.71
N LEU A 1098 77.66 25.48 -45.02
CA LEU A 1098 78.44 25.06 -46.17
C LEU A 1098 79.37 23.94 -45.70
N ILE A 1099 79.24 22.74 -46.25
CA ILE A 1099 79.97 21.54 -45.77
C ILE A 1099 80.56 20.81 -46.97
N PHE A 1100 81.88 20.68 -47.00
CA PHE A 1100 82.56 19.93 -48.05
C PHE A 1100 82.55 18.41 -47.79
N TYR A 1101 82.89 17.64 -48.82
CA TYR A 1101 82.89 16.18 -48.78
C TYR A 1101 83.79 15.65 -47.64
N GLY A 1102 83.21 14.84 -46.76
CA GLY A 1102 83.92 14.25 -45.63
C GLY A 1102 84.03 15.14 -44.39
N GLU A 1103 83.68 16.43 -44.47
CA GLU A 1103 83.65 17.33 -43.31
C GLU A 1103 82.56 16.96 -42.32
N LYS A 1104 82.87 17.08 -41.03
CA LYS A 1104 81.96 16.82 -39.92
C LYS A 1104 81.94 18.01 -38.98
N ILE A 1105 80.76 18.60 -38.81
CA ILE A 1105 80.53 19.73 -37.90
C ILE A 1105 79.73 19.23 -36.70
N PRO A 1106 80.36 18.97 -35.53
CA PRO A 1106 79.62 18.62 -34.34
C PRO A 1106 78.88 19.85 -33.80
N TYR A 1107 77.64 19.64 -33.34
CA TYR A 1107 76.80 20.69 -32.80
C TYR A 1107 75.98 20.19 -31.61
N TYR A 1108 75.51 21.14 -30.80
CA TYR A 1108 74.40 20.95 -29.89
C TYR A 1108 73.49 22.17 -29.92
N ILE A 1109 72.20 21.95 -29.64
CA ILE A 1109 71.15 22.96 -29.66
C ILE A 1109 70.64 23.14 -28.23
N LYS A 1110 70.43 24.40 -27.85
CA LYS A 1110 69.81 24.79 -26.59
C LYS A 1110 68.50 25.51 -26.85
N GLU A 1111 67.49 25.26 -26.02
CA GLU A 1111 66.26 26.04 -25.98
C GLU A 1111 66.05 26.70 -24.61
N GLU A 1112 65.46 27.89 -24.60
CA GLU A 1112 65.03 28.56 -23.37
C GLU A 1112 63.64 28.04 -22.94
N LYS A 1113 63.57 27.40 -21.75
CA LYS A 1113 62.33 26.90 -21.15
C LYS A 1113 62.23 27.38 -19.70
N ASP A 1114 61.16 28.10 -19.37
CA ASP A 1114 60.89 28.63 -18.02
C ASP A 1114 62.05 29.49 -17.44
N GLY A 1115 62.82 30.16 -18.32
CA GLY A 1115 63.97 30.99 -17.96
C GLY A 1115 65.32 30.25 -17.84
N GLU A 1116 65.34 28.93 -18.05
CA GLU A 1116 66.57 28.12 -18.08
C GLU A 1116 66.90 27.65 -19.50
N TRP A 1117 68.20 27.62 -19.82
CA TRP A 1117 68.71 27.09 -21.09
C TRP A 1117 68.97 25.59 -20.97
N LEU A 1118 68.24 24.79 -21.74
CA LEU A 1118 68.37 23.33 -21.75
C LEU A 1118 68.98 22.88 -23.08
N VAL A 1119 70.02 22.05 -23.02
CA VAL A 1119 70.51 21.34 -24.21
C VAL A 1119 69.48 20.27 -24.59
N THR A 1120 68.89 20.40 -25.77
CA THR A 1120 67.80 19.53 -26.24
C THR A 1120 68.22 18.54 -27.30
N GLU A 1121 69.21 18.91 -28.11
CA GLU A 1121 69.69 18.08 -29.22
C GLU A 1121 71.20 18.22 -29.36
N SER A 1122 71.88 17.15 -29.75
CA SER A 1122 73.29 17.17 -30.10
C SER A 1122 73.55 16.16 -31.21
N GLY A 1123 74.39 16.52 -32.16
CA GLY A 1123 74.66 15.68 -33.32
C GLY A 1123 75.89 16.14 -34.09
N GLN A 1124 76.05 15.62 -35.29
CA GLN A 1124 77.06 16.06 -36.24
C GLN A 1124 76.41 16.22 -37.61
N VAL A 1125 76.61 17.36 -38.25
CA VAL A 1125 76.24 17.54 -39.66
C VAL A 1125 77.41 17.06 -40.52
N GLN A 1126 77.15 16.21 -41.52
CA GLN A 1126 78.16 15.67 -42.42
C GLN A 1126 77.69 15.72 -43.87
N GLY A 1127 78.57 16.17 -44.78
CA GLY A 1127 78.38 16.03 -46.22
C GLY A 1127 78.90 14.67 -46.70
N GLN A 1128 78.01 13.78 -47.17
CA GLN A 1128 78.38 12.44 -47.65
C GLN A 1128 78.19 12.22 -49.16
N GLY A 1129 77.57 13.17 -49.88
CA GLY A 1129 77.27 13.03 -51.32
C GLY A 1129 77.99 14.06 -52.19
N LEU A 1130 78.36 13.65 -53.40
CA LEU A 1130 78.81 14.54 -54.48
C LEU A 1130 77.59 15.23 -55.13
N CYS A 1131 77.74 16.49 -55.52
CA CYS A 1131 76.63 17.29 -56.04
C CYS A 1131 76.58 17.24 -57.57
N THR A 1132 75.73 16.38 -58.13
CA THR A 1132 75.60 16.18 -59.59
C THR A 1132 75.02 17.38 -60.36
N HIS A 1133 74.59 18.44 -59.67
CA HIS A 1133 73.93 19.61 -60.28
C HIS A 1133 74.79 20.88 -60.23
N ALA A 1134 75.99 20.78 -59.67
CA ALA A 1134 76.96 21.84 -59.57
C ALA A 1134 78.22 21.56 -60.41
N GLU A 1135 78.10 20.70 -61.43
CA GLU A 1135 79.19 20.24 -62.27
C GLU A 1135 80.04 21.41 -62.78
N GLY A 1136 81.31 21.42 -62.38
CA GLY A 1136 82.28 22.45 -62.76
C GLY A 1136 82.28 23.73 -61.90
N SER A 1137 81.44 23.81 -60.87
CA SER A 1137 81.51 24.88 -59.86
C SER A 1137 82.75 24.72 -58.97
N ARG A 1138 83.21 25.81 -58.34
CA ARG A 1138 84.33 25.75 -57.38
C ARG A 1138 84.05 24.80 -56.22
N TYR A 1139 82.81 24.73 -55.74
CA TYR A 1139 82.41 23.84 -54.65
C TYR A 1139 82.45 22.37 -55.07
N ASP A 1140 81.92 22.05 -56.25
CA ASP A 1140 81.92 20.70 -56.80
C ASP A 1140 83.35 20.21 -57.11
N LEU A 1141 84.17 21.06 -57.73
CA LEU A 1141 85.59 20.75 -57.96
C LEU A 1141 86.36 20.50 -56.66
N LEU A 1142 86.07 21.24 -55.58
CA LEU A 1142 86.66 21.00 -54.26
C LEU A 1142 86.22 19.66 -53.67
N ASN A 1143 84.93 19.32 -53.77
CA ASN A 1143 84.43 18.03 -53.30
C ASN A 1143 84.98 16.86 -54.12
N ASP A 1144 85.04 16.97 -55.45
CA ASP A 1144 85.67 16.00 -56.34
C ASP A 1144 87.15 15.82 -55.98
N MET A 1145 87.90 16.91 -55.75
CA MET A 1145 89.29 16.82 -55.29
C MET A 1145 89.40 16.11 -53.94
N MET A 1146 88.50 16.38 -52.98
CA MET A 1146 88.49 15.70 -51.68
C MET A 1146 88.16 14.20 -51.80
N VAL A 1147 87.23 13.83 -52.70
CA VAL A 1147 86.92 12.42 -53.01
C VAL A 1147 88.10 11.73 -53.67
N SER A 1148 88.66 12.31 -54.74
CA SER A 1148 89.81 11.75 -55.47
C SER A 1148 91.02 11.59 -54.56
N TRP A 1149 91.27 12.55 -53.65
CA TRP A 1149 92.30 12.43 -52.61
C TRP A 1149 92.04 11.26 -51.66
N GLN A 1150 90.79 11.09 -51.20
CA GLN A 1150 90.43 9.97 -50.32
C GLN A 1150 90.47 8.60 -51.02
N MET A 1151 90.19 8.56 -52.33
CA MET A 1151 90.21 7.35 -53.16
C MET A 1151 91.59 7.05 -53.78
N GLU A 1152 92.62 7.85 -53.48
CA GLU A 1152 93.98 7.75 -54.04
C GLU A 1152 94.03 7.87 -55.59
N ASP A 1153 93.08 8.57 -56.21
CA ASP A 1153 93.04 8.84 -57.66
C ASP A 1153 93.76 10.16 -58.00
N GLU A 1154 95.08 10.10 -58.11
CA GLU A 1154 95.92 11.26 -58.41
C GLU A 1154 95.64 11.91 -59.78
N GLN A 1155 95.20 11.12 -60.77
CA GLN A 1155 94.96 11.62 -62.12
C GLN A 1155 93.76 12.58 -62.14
N THR A 1156 92.62 12.13 -61.61
CA THR A 1156 91.41 12.95 -61.50
C THR A 1156 91.64 14.16 -60.59
N LEU A 1157 92.41 14.00 -59.50
CA LEU A 1157 92.76 15.10 -58.60
C LEU A 1157 93.53 16.23 -59.32
N LEU A 1158 94.56 15.90 -60.10
CA LEU A 1158 95.36 16.87 -60.86
C LEU A 1158 94.53 17.58 -61.94
N GLU A 1159 93.65 16.86 -62.64
CA GLU A 1159 92.75 17.42 -63.63
C GLU A 1159 91.78 18.45 -63.01
N ARG A 1160 91.18 18.10 -61.88
CA ARG A 1160 90.27 18.98 -61.13
C ARG A 1160 90.99 20.19 -60.54
N LEU A 1161 92.21 20.02 -60.03
CA LEU A 1161 93.04 21.10 -59.48
C LEU A 1161 93.44 22.13 -60.55
N ASN A 1162 93.82 21.67 -61.76
CA ASN A 1162 94.06 22.56 -62.89
C ASN A 1162 92.79 23.33 -63.29
N THR A 1163 91.65 22.64 -63.37
CA THR A 1163 90.36 23.25 -63.71
C THR A 1163 89.97 24.31 -62.67
N TYR A 1164 90.16 24.02 -61.39
CA TYR A 1164 89.94 24.98 -60.30
C TYR A 1164 90.88 26.18 -60.40
N GLY A 1165 92.16 25.96 -60.68
CA GLY A 1165 93.14 27.04 -60.85
C GLY A 1165 92.83 27.98 -62.01
N ILE A 1166 92.33 27.45 -63.13
CA ILE A 1166 91.84 28.25 -64.26
C ILE A 1166 90.65 29.11 -63.82
N LEU A 1167 89.67 28.52 -63.15
CA LEU A 1167 88.50 29.23 -62.64
C LEU A 1167 88.86 30.30 -61.60
N ASP A 1168 89.77 30.02 -60.67
CA ASP A 1168 90.22 30.98 -59.66
C ASP A 1168 91.02 32.13 -60.29
N GLY A 1169 91.82 31.84 -61.32
CA GLY A 1169 92.48 32.85 -62.15
C GLY A 1169 91.49 33.76 -62.87
N MET A 1170 90.50 33.17 -63.55
CA MET A 1170 89.42 33.91 -64.24
C MET A 1170 88.64 34.80 -63.26
N VAL A 1171 88.26 34.29 -62.09
CA VAL A 1171 87.52 35.08 -61.08
C VAL A 1171 88.37 36.24 -60.57
N LYS A 1172 89.69 36.05 -60.36
CA LYS A 1172 90.59 37.13 -59.93
C LYS A 1172 90.82 38.20 -61.00
N GLU A 1173 90.75 37.83 -62.28
CA GLU A 1173 90.85 38.77 -63.41
C GLU A 1173 89.54 39.53 -63.65
N ASP A 1174 88.39 38.84 -63.59
CA ASP A 1174 87.08 39.40 -63.95
C ASP A 1174 86.32 40.05 -62.78
N PHE A 1175 86.58 39.66 -61.52
CA PHE A 1175 85.94 40.21 -60.32
C PHE A 1175 86.97 40.83 -59.36
N THR A 1176 87.36 42.07 -59.63
CA THR A 1176 88.10 42.90 -58.67
C THR A 1176 87.13 43.46 -57.62
N VAL A 1177 87.43 43.18 -56.35
CA VAL A 1177 86.68 43.50 -55.11
C VAL A 1177 85.76 44.74 -55.17
N LEU A 1178 84.52 44.55 -54.69
CA LEU A 1178 83.87 45.47 -53.74
C LEU A 1178 83.35 44.69 -52.54
#